data_AF-B9S347-F1
#
_entry.id   AF-B9S347-F1
#
_cell.length_a   1.000
_cell.length_b   1.000
_cell.length_c   1.000
_cell.angle_alpha   90.00
_cell.angle_beta   90.00
_cell.angle_gamma   90.00
#
_symmetry.space_group_name_H-M   'P 1'
#
loop_
_entity.id
_entity.type
_entity.pdbx_description
1 polymer ?
#
loop_
_entity_poly.entity_id
_entity_poly.type
_entity_poly.pdbx_seq_one_letter_code
_entity_poly.pdbx_strand_id
1 'polypeptide(L)'
;MTLPKKERAEVVSVNKSNLQVVSIVGLGGLGKTTLAKLVYNDSEVEKNFESRIWVSVSKPFDEIKIAKAILEILINAASVLVEFEGIMQHIRKLLKGKRFLLILDDVWEDGPSKWEQMRDSFMSTSLGSSILVITRDESVAINMGCTRDHLFKLGNLFLEECWSIFSEIAFFEKNNDERVQLEAIGREIVKKCDGLPLAAKTLGNLLRFKDSRQEWQSVLNSEVWELEGYLRQTHVDDMERIGEKYLHNLAGHSSFEVVQKIDCGHVMSCKMYNIVHDFAQYIVKNECFSIEVNDEEELKMMSLHKEVRHLRVMLGKDVSFPSSIYRLKDLRTLWVQCKGNSKVGAALSNLFGRLTCLRSLNLSNCNLAEIPSSISKLIHLRQIDLSYNKDLKGLPEALCELDNLQTLNMDGCFSLVKLPRGVEKLINLRHLHNGGFEGVLPKGISKLTCLRSLNRFSIGQDNQEACNLGDLKNLNHLQGCVCIMGLEIVADVGEAKQAELRKKTEVTRLELRFGKGDAEWRKHHDDELLLALEPSPYVEELGIYDYQGRTVFPSWMIFLSNLKTVILTNCKTCEHLPPLGKLPFLENLRIWGMDGVQKVGLEFLGLESSSSSSSGVAFPKLINLRFMRMRNWEVWADDFIKMGDEEDSTKITIMPQLRSL
;
A
#
# COMPACT_ATOMS: atom_id res chain seq x y z
N MET A 1 -34.01 -9.72 4.40
CA MET A 1 -34.15 -9.75 5.88
C MET A 1 -35.06 -8.62 6.34
N THR A 2 -36.30 -8.92 6.72
CA THR A 2 -37.14 -8.02 7.52
C THR A 2 -36.91 -8.36 8.99
N LEU A 3 -36.33 -7.42 9.76
CA LEU A 3 -36.15 -7.63 11.20
C LEU A 3 -37.50 -7.70 11.92
N PRO A 4 -37.61 -8.45 13.02
CA PRO A 4 -38.79 -8.43 13.88
C PRO A 4 -39.02 -7.01 14.40
N LYS A 5 -40.27 -6.51 14.32
CA LYS A 5 -40.70 -5.20 14.85
C LYS A 5 -40.26 -4.92 16.30
N LYS A 6 -39.93 -5.97 17.07
CA LYS A 6 -39.52 -5.91 18.48
C LYS A 6 -38.17 -5.20 18.70
N GLU A 7 -37.19 -5.42 17.84
CA GLU A 7 -35.84 -4.84 17.99
C GLU A 7 -35.82 -3.34 17.67
N ARG A 8 -36.64 -2.91 16.69
CA ARG A 8 -36.86 -1.49 16.36
C ARG A 8 -37.55 -0.76 17.51
N ALA A 9 -38.56 -1.41 18.10
CA ALA A 9 -39.34 -0.84 19.19
C ALA A 9 -38.50 -0.58 20.44
N GLU A 10 -37.42 -1.34 20.70
CA GLU A 10 -36.58 -1.17 21.89
C GLU A 10 -35.52 -0.05 21.73
N VAL A 11 -34.89 0.11 20.56
CA VAL A 11 -34.02 1.27 20.29
C VAL A 11 -34.83 2.58 20.24
N VAL A 12 -36.08 2.50 19.77
CA VAL A 12 -37.01 3.64 19.70
C VAL A 12 -37.85 3.77 20.99
N SER A 13 -37.75 2.83 21.94
CA SER A 13 -38.62 2.79 23.12
C SER A 13 -38.48 4.07 23.93
N VAL A 14 -39.62 4.77 24.08
CA VAL A 14 -39.71 6.07 24.72
C VAL A 14 -39.66 5.89 26.23
N ASN A 15 -38.46 5.74 26.79
CA ASN A 15 -38.26 5.97 28.22
C ASN A 15 -37.91 7.44 28.46
N LYS A 16 -38.75 8.13 29.24
CA LYS A 16 -38.61 9.56 29.61
C LYS A 16 -37.55 9.79 30.71
N SER A 17 -36.48 9.01 30.73
CA SER A 17 -35.37 9.14 31.69
C SER A 17 -34.01 9.19 30.96
N ASN A 18 -32.93 9.43 31.71
CA ASN A 18 -31.57 9.75 31.27
C ASN A 18 -31.01 8.89 30.11
N LEU A 19 -29.91 9.37 29.51
CA LEU A 19 -29.12 8.73 28.44
C LEU A 19 -29.13 7.18 28.52
N GLN A 20 -29.68 6.53 27.50
CA GLN A 20 -29.80 5.07 27.44
C GLN A 20 -28.66 4.46 26.63
N VAL A 21 -28.01 3.42 27.18
CA VAL A 21 -27.00 2.64 26.45
C VAL A 21 -27.61 1.29 26.07
N VAL A 22 -27.62 1.01 24.77
CA VAL A 22 -28.07 -0.24 24.15
C VAL A 22 -26.84 -0.91 23.53
N SER A 23 -26.72 -2.23 23.61
CA SER A 23 -25.58 -2.94 23.02
C SER A 23 -25.98 -4.11 22.14
N ILE A 24 -25.31 -4.26 21.00
CA ILE A 24 -25.37 -5.45 20.14
C ILE A 24 -24.07 -6.22 20.31
N VAL A 25 -24.18 -7.46 20.82
CA VAL A 25 -23.05 -8.35 21.12
C VAL A 25 -23.15 -9.62 20.31
N GLY A 26 -22.02 -10.14 19.85
CA GLY A 26 -21.97 -11.41 19.13
C GLY A 26 -20.63 -11.62 18.43
N LEU A 27 -20.40 -12.83 17.93
CA LEU A 27 -19.17 -13.18 17.21
C LEU A 27 -18.93 -12.29 15.98
N GLY A 28 -17.68 -12.26 15.51
CA GLY A 28 -17.32 -11.58 14.27
C GLY A 28 -18.22 -12.02 13.10
N GLY A 29 -18.51 -11.12 12.16
CA GLY A 29 -19.23 -11.42 10.91
C GLY A 29 -20.67 -11.94 10.99
N LEU A 30 -21.30 -11.92 12.18
CA LEU A 30 -22.74 -12.16 12.35
C LEU A 30 -23.63 -11.06 11.78
N GLY A 31 -23.06 -9.94 11.31
CA GLY A 31 -23.82 -8.84 10.74
C GLY A 31 -24.29 -7.79 11.75
N LYS A 32 -23.68 -7.70 12.94
CA LYS A 32 -23.98 -6.67 13.94
C LYS A 32 -23.96 -5.23 13.39
N THR A 33 -22.90 -4.87 12.66
CA THR A 33 -22.78 -3.57 11.98
C THR A 33 -23.86 -3.39 10.93
N THR A 34 -24.25 -4.44 10.21
CA THR A 34 -25.36 -4.41 9.25
C THR A 34 -26.69 -4.16 9.95
N LEU A 35 -26.95 -4.85 11.06
CA LEU A 35 -28.13 -4.65 11.90
C LEU A 35 -28.19 -3.20 12.41
N ALA A 36 -27.10 -2.68 12.94
CA ALA A 36 -27.02 -1.30 13.41
C ALA A 36 -27.19 -0.28 12.28
N LYS A 37 -26.68 -0.54 11.06
CA LYS A 37 -26.91 0.32 9.89
C LYS A 37 -28.38 0.33 9.47
N LEU A 38 -29.07 -0.80 9.57
CA LEU A 38 -30.51 -0.87 9.30
C LEU A 38 -31.30 -0.05 10.32
N VAL A 39 -30.92 -0.10 11.60
CA VAL A 39 -31.52 0.73 12.66
C VAL A 39 -31.23 2.21 12.41
N TYR A 40 -29.98 2.57 12.14
CA TYR A 40 -29.56 3.97 11.92
C TYR A 40 -30.30 4.65 10.75
N ASN A 41 -30.58 3.89 9.69
CA ASN A 41 -31.28 4.36 8.49
C ASN A 41 -32.80 4.14 8.53
N ASP A 42 -33.36 3.66 9.64
CA ASP A 42 -34.81 3.48 9.76
C ASP A 42 -35.53 4.85 9.85
N SER A 43 -36.62 5.00 9.10
CA SER A 43 -37.38 6.24 9.02
C SER A 43 -37.99 6.70 10.36
N GLU A 44 -38.27 5.77 11.28
CA GLU A 44 -38.74 6.11 12.63
C GLU A 44 -37.59 6.61 13.50
N VAL A 45 -36.39 6.05 13.35
CA VAL A 45 -35.17 6.52 14.04
C VAL A 45 -34.80 7.91 13.52
N GLU A 46 -34.84 8.14 12.21
CA GLU A 46 -34.58 9.45 11.61
C GLU A 46 -35.53 10.54 12.12
N LYS A 47 -36.82 10.24 12.29
CA LYS A 47 -37.81 11.18 12.82
C LYS A 47 -37.62 11.48 14.32
N ASN A 48 -37.08 10.53 15.07
CA ASN A 48 -36.99 10.62 16.53
C ASN A 48 -35.67 11.21 17.04
N PHE A 49 -34.61 11.24 16.22
CA PHE A 49 -33.30 11.74 16.60
C PHE A 49 -32.85 12.87 15.68
N GLU A 50 -32.75 14.09 16.22
CA GLU A 50 -32.30 15.29 15.50
C GLU A 50 -30.83 15.23 15.08
N SER A 51 -30.02 14.44 15.77
CA SER A 51 -28.61 14.25 15.45
C SER A 51 -28.26 12.77 15.53
N ARG A 52 -27.77 12.21 14.43
CA ARG A 52 -27.34 10.83 14.34
C ARG A 52 -25.85 10.82 14.04
N ILE A 53 -25.08 10.07 14.83
CA ILE A 53 -23.62 10.10 14.81
C ILE A 53 -23.14 8.67 14.77
N TRP A 54 -22.29 8.33 13.79
CA TRP A 54 -21.70 7.00 13.66
C TRP A 54 -20.18 7.08 13.76
N VAL A 55 -19.59 6.44 14.76
CA VAL A 55 -18.14 6.43 14.96
C VAL A 55 -17.63 5.00 15.07
N SER A 56 -16.59 4.68 14.29
CA SER A 56 -15.85 3.44 14.45
C SER A 56 -14.75 3.62 15.50
N VAL A 57 -14.65 2.69 16.44
CA VAL A 57 -13.69 2.76 17.54
C VAL A 57 -12.36 2.13 17.10
N SER A 58 -11.27 2.90 17.22
CA SER A 58 -9.92 2.43 16.88
C SER A 58 -9.35 1.47 17.93
N LYS A 59 -8.38 0.64 17.53
CA LYS A 59 -7.53 -0.16 18.44
C LYS A 59 -6.10 0.41 18.45
N PRO A 60 -5.54 0.81 19.61
CA PRO A 60 -6.14 0.82 20.95
C PRO A 60 -7.23 1.91 21.11
N PHE A 61 -8.02 1.82 22.19
CA PHE A 61 -9.07 2.80 22.52
C PHE A 61 -8.46 4.18 22.81
N ASP A 62 -8.91 5.18 22.05
CA ASP A 62 -8.36 6.54 22.02
C ASP A 62 -9.50 7.57 22.10
N GLU A 63 -9.77 8.07 23.30
CA GLU A 63 -10.87 9.01 23.59
C GLU A 63 -10.79 10.29 22.75
N ILE A 64 -9.59 10.80 22.49
CA ILE A 64 -9.38 12.03 21.73
C ILE A 64 -9.78 11.79 20.27
N LYS A 65 -9.36 10.67 19.67
CA LYS A 65 -9.76 10.33 18.30
C LYS A 65 -11.26 10.12 18.16
N ILE A 66 -11.89 9.45 19.12
CA ILE A 66 -13.34 9.22 19.11
C ILE A 66 -14.07 10.56 19.25
N ALA A 67 -13.72 11.38 20.25
CA ALA A 67 -14.34 12.69 20.44
C ALA A 67 -14.14 13.60 19.22
N LYS A 68 -12.95 13.59 18.62
CA LYS A 68 -12.68 14.35 17.39
C LYS A 68 -13.56 13.89 16.24
N ALA A 69 -13.70 12.58 16.02
CA ALA A 69 -14.57 12.03 14.99
C ALA A 69 -16.05 12.44 15.21
N ILE A 70 -16.54 12.42 16.45
CA ILE A 70 -17.89 12.91 16.78
C ILE A 70 -18.03 14.39 16.41
N LEU A 71 -17.07 15.22 16.80
CA LEU A 71 -17.12 16.66 16.53
C LEU A 71 -17.11 16.94 15.03
N GLU A 72 -16.23 16.28 14.28
CA GLU A 72 -16.11 16.44 12.82
C GLU A 72 -17.41 16.05 12.09
N ILE A 73 -18.11 15.01 12.56
CA ILE A 73 -19.44 14.63 12.05
C ILE A 73 -20.48 15.71 12.35
N LEU A 74 -20.47 16.28 13.56
CA LEU A 74 -21.45 17.30 13.96
C LEU A 74 -21.27 18.64 13.23
N ILE A 75 -20.04 19.02 12.90
CA ILE A 75 -19.73 20.29 12.21
C ILE A 75 -19.57 20.15 10.69
N ASN A 76 -19.47 18.92 10.19
CA ASN A 76 -19.21 18.60 8.78
C ASN A 76 -17.94 19.29 8.22
N ALA A 77 -16.89 19.36 9.04
CA ALA A 77 -15.60 19.97 8.71
C ALA A 77 -14.49 19.38 9.61
N ALA A 78 -13.22 19.51 9.20
CA ALA A 78 -12.09 19.05 9.99
C ALA A 78 -11.88 19.90 11.25
N SER A 79 -11.59 19.26 12.39
CA SER A 79 -11.36 19.98 13.66
C SER A 79 -9.85 20.25 13.88
N VAL A 80 -9.54 21.50 14.24
CA VAL A 80 -8.16 21.95 14.61
C VAL A 80 -7.89 21.71 16.11
N LEU A 81 -8.91 21.38 16.91
CA LEU A 81 -8.75 21.12 18.33
C LEU A 81 -8.00 19.80 18.57
N VAL A 82 -7.08 19.83 19.54
CA VAL A 82 -6.24 18.68 19.93
C VAL A 82 -6.52 18.24 21.37
N GLU A 83 -6.99 19.15 22.23
CA GLU A 83 -7.26 18.87 23.64
C GLU A 83 -8.65 18.28 23.85
N PHE A 84 -8.72 17.18 24.61
CA PHE A 84 -9.96 16.42 24.87
C PHE A 84 -11.09 17.29 25.45
N GLU A 85 -10.81 18.07 26.50
CA GLU A 85 -11.82 18.88 27.17
C GLU A 85 -12.38 19.97 26.25
N GLY A 86 -11.53 20.58 25.41
CA GLY A 86 -11.95 21.58 24.43
C GLY A 86 -12.87 21.00 23.35
N ILE A 87 -12.59 19.77 22.90
CA ILE A 87 -13.43 19.02 21.95
C ILE A 87 -14.79 18.70 22.60
N MET A 88 -14.77 18.16 23.83
CA MET A 88 -16.00 17.77 24.54
C MET A 88 -16.89 18.97 24.86
N GLN A 89 -16.33 20.14 25.21
CA GLN A 89 -17.11 21.37 25.41
C GLN A 89 -17.86 21.81 24.14
N HIS A 90 -17.23 21.69 22.97
CA HIS A 90 -17.88 21.99 21.69
C HIS A 90 -19.00 21.00 21.37
N ILE A 91 -18.75 19.70 21.56
CA ILE A 91 -19.77 18.65 21.36
C ILE A 91 -20.98 18.93 22.26
N ARG A 92 -20.76 19.24 23.56
CA ARG A 92 -21.85 19.60 24.49
C ARG A 92 -22.66 20.78 23.99
N LYS A 93 -22.00 21.83 23.47
CA LYS A 93 -22.69 23.01 22.92
C LYS A 93 -23.55 22.66 21.71
N LEU A 94 -23.08 21.79 20.82
CA LEU A 94 -23.78 21.39 19.60
C LEU A 94 -24.97 20.46 19.84
N LEU A 95 -24.87 19.60 20.87
CA LEU A 95 -25.88 18.62 21.25
C LEU A 95 -26.86 19.13 22.31
N LYS A 96 -26.59 20.29 22.94
CA LYS A 96 -27.45 20.85 24.00
C LYS A 96 -28.88 21.00 23.51
N GLY A 97 -29.81 20.32 24.21
CA GLY A 97 -31.24 20.40 23.91
C GLY A 97 -31.72 19.59 22.70
N LYS A 98 -30.84 18.84 22.03
CA LYS A 98 -31.19 17.98 20.89
C LYS A 98 -31.22 16.52 21.29
N ARG A 99 -32.18 15.76 20.79
CA ARG A 99 -32.18 14.29 20.95
C ARG A 99 -31.20 13.66 19.97
N PHE A 100 -30.19 12.95 20.45
CA PHE A 100 -29.16 12.34 19.60
C PHE A 100 -29.05 10.82 19.74
N LEU A 101 -28.61 10.18 18.65
CA LEU A 101 -28.22 8.78 18.60
C LEU A 101 -26.73 8.70 18.27
N LEU A 102 -25.94 8.14 19.18
CA LEU A 102 -24.51 7.88 18.98
C LEU A 102 -24.26 6.39 18.81
N ILE A 103 -23.68 5.99 17.68
CA ILE A 103 -23.29 4.60 17.42
C ILE A 103 -21.77 4.48 17.57
N LEU A 104 -21.34 3.58 18.46
CA LEU A 104 -19.95 3.19 18.67
C LEU A 104 -19.74 1.79 18.11
N ASP A 105 -19.12 1.72 16.93
CA ASP A 105 -18.92 0.47 16.19
C ASP A 105 -17.58 -0.19 16.51
N ASP A 106 -17.61 -1.48 16.85
CA ASP A 106 -16.47 -2.36 17.16
C ASP A 106 -15.67 -1.93 18.42
N VAL A 107 -16.32 -1.87 19.59
CA VAL A 107 -15.70 -1.50 20.89
C VAL A 107 -14.96 -2.70 21.53
N TRP A 108 -13.77 -2.46 22.11
CA TRP A 108 -12.84 -3.48 22.65
C TRP A 108 -12.54 -3.30 24.16
N GLU A 109 -11.84 -4.28 24.75
CA GLU A 109 -11.58 -4.46 26.20
C GLU A 109 -10.89 -3.27 26.91
N ASP A 110 -10.13 -2.42 26.22
CA ASP A 110 -9.44 -1.25 26.80
C ASP A 110 -10.32 0.02 26.92
N GLY A 111 -11.57 -0.04 26.45
CA GLY A 111 -12.51 1.10 26.44
C GLY A 111 -13.17 1.50 27.77
N PRO A 112 -13.50 0.57 28.69
CA PRO A 112 -14.26 0.86 29.92
C PRO A 112 -13.73 1.96 30.83
N SER A 113 -12.44 1.92 31.21
CA SER A 113 -11.85 2.86 32.18
C SER A 113 -11.75 4.29 31.63
N LYS A 114 -11.70 4.38 30.30
CA LYS A 114 -11.56 5.60 29.50
C LYS A 114 -12.92 6.19 29.08
N TRP A 115 -13.94 5.35 29.05
CA TRP A 115 -15.28 5.73 28.62
C TRP A 115 -16.04 6.58 29.65
N GLU A 116 -15.80 6.39 30.95
CA GLU A 116 -16.58 7.06 32.00
C GLU A 116 -16.58 8.59 31.87
N GLN A 117 -15.41 9.21 31.68
CA GLN A 117 -15.28 10.66 31.52
C GLN A 117 -16.04 11.18 30.29
N MET A 118 -15.99 10.41 29.20
CA MET A 118 -16.69 10.74 27.97
C MET A 118 -18.21 10.56 28.11
N ARG A 119 -18.65 9.48 28.78
CA ARG A 119 -20.07 9.19 29.08
C ARG A 119 -20.69 10.26 29.95
N ASP A 120 -20.03 10.65 31.04
CA ASP A 120 -20.54 11.65 31.99
C ASP A 120 -20.74 13.00 31.31
N SER A 121 -19.91 13.30 30.31
CA SER A 121 -20.05 14.49 29.47
C SER A 121 -21.35 14.50 28.65
N PHE A 122 -21.86 13.34 28.24
CA PHE A 122 -23.13 13.20 27.50
C PHE A 122 -24.35 13.18 28.43
N MET A 123 -24.22 12.67 29.66
CA MET A 123 -25.31 12.60 30.65
C MET A 123 -25.97 13.96 30.95
N SER A 124 -25.25 15.07 30.71
CA SER A 124 -25.70 16.44 30.98
C SER A 124 -26.42 17.14 29.83
N THR A 125 -26.58 16.50 28.66
CA THR A 125 -26.89 17.22 27.40
C THR A 125 -28.36 17.23 26.98
N SER A 126 -29.10 16.11 27.05
CA SER A 126 -30.54 16.06 26.68
C SER A 126 -31.25 14.75 27.08
N LEU A 127 -32.54 14.85 27.42
CA LEU A 127 -33.41 13.70 27.73
C LEU A 127 -33.80 12.94 26.45
N GLY A 128 -33.83 11.60 26.53
CA GLY A 128 -34.25 10.73 25.41
C GLY A 128 -33.16 10.40 24.39
N SER A 129 -31.92 10.82 24.60
CA SER A 129 -30.77 10.46 23.75
C SER A 129 -30.30 9.02 24.03
N SER A 130 -29.75 8.36 23.00
CA SER A 130 -29.36 6.94 23.06
C SER A 130 -27.95 6.71 22.52
N ILE A 131 -27.24 5.76 23.12
CA ILE A 131 -25.94 5.27 22.64
C ILE A 131 -26.09 3.80 22.27
N LEU A 132 -25.72 3.45 21.04
CA LEU A 132 -25.67 2.06 20.57
C LEU A 132 -24.22 1.60 20.51
N VAL A 133 -23.87 0.61 21.32
CA VAL A 133 -22.53 0.00 21.37
C VAL A 133 -22.55 -1.31 20.61
N ILE A 134 -21.62 -1.49 19.68
CA ILE A 134 -21.47 -2.74 18.94
C ILE A 134 -20.15 -3.36 19.37
N THR A 135 -20.20 -4.56 19.92
CA THR A 135 -19.00 -5.25 20.42
C THR A 135 -19.09 -6.75 20.22
N ARG A 136 -17.96 -7.43 20.42
CA ARG A 136 -17.85 -8.89 20.41
C ARG A 136 -17.90 -9.48 21.82
N ASP A 137 -17.65 -8.64 22.82
CA ASP A 137 -17.55 -9.05 24.21
C ASP A 137 -18.70 -8.46 25.03
N GLU A 138 -19.43 -9.34 25.71
CA GLU A 138 -20.51 -8.97 26.62
C GLU A 138 -20.02 -8.13 27.80
N SER A 139 -18.82 -8.42 28.33
CA SER A 139 -18.23 -7.64 29.43
C SER A 139 -17.99 -6.19 29.01
N VAL A 140 -17.54 -5.95 27.77
CA VAL A 140 -17.38 -4.59 27.23
C VAL A 140 -18.73 -3.86 27.16
N ALA A 141 -19.79 -4.52 26.69
CA ALA A 141 -21.12 -3.92 26.64
C ALA A 141 -21.62 -3.45 28.02
N ILE A 142 -21.50 -4.31 29.04
CA ILE A 142 -21.89 -3.99 30.42
C ILE A 142 -21.05 -2.83 30.95
N ASN A 143 -19.74 -2.87 30.75
CA ASN A 143 -18.82 -1.83 31.20
C ASN A 143 -19.07 -0.47 30.52
N MET A 144 -19.57 -0.46 29.29
CA MET A 144 -19.97 0.78 28.60
C MET A 144 -21.27 1.39 29.16
N GLY A 145 -21.92 0.74 30.13
CA GLY A 145 -23.13 1.19 30.80
C GLY A 145 -24.42 0.55 30.29
N CYS A 146 -24.33 -0.53 29.50
CA CYS A 146 -25.50 -1.27 29.04
C CYS A 146 -26.11 -2.10 30.17
N THR A 147 -27.42 -1.99 30.39
CA THR A 147 -28.15 -2.91 31.28
C THR A 147 -28.48 -4.20 30.54
N ARG A 148 -28.79 -5.26 31.30
CA ARG A 148 -29.15 -6.57 30.71
C ARG A 148 -30.42 -6.52 29.86
N ASP A 149 -31.36 -5.65 30.21
CA ASP A 149 -32.61 -5.45 29.46
C ASP A 149 -32.39 -4.74 28.11
N HIS A 150 -31.20 -4.21 27.85
CA HIS A 150 -30.82 -3.51 26.62
C HIS A 150 -29.65 -4.19 25.88
N LEU A 151 -29.33 -5.43 26.26
CA LEU A 151 -28.26 -6.22 25.69
C LEU A 151 -28.82 -7.20 24.64
N PHE A 152 -28.51 -6.95 23.37
CA PHE A 152 -28.91 -7.79 22.25
C PHE A 152 -27.80 -8.76 21.86
N LYS A 153 -27.96 -10.04 22.18
CA LYS A 153 -27.05 -11.09 21.73
C LYS A 153 -27.47 -11.57 20.34
N LEU A 154 -26.69 -11.20 19.33
CA LEU A 154 -26.86 -11.67 17.97
C LEU A 154 -26.32 -13.10 17.87
N GLY A 155 -27.23 -14.05 17.60
CA GLY A 155 -26.90 -15.45 17.38
C GLY A 155 -26.48 -15.76 15.94
N ASN A 156 -26.03 -16.99 15.72
CA ASN A 156 -25.79 -17.51 14.37
C ASN A 156 -27.11 -17.60 13.59
N LEU A 157 -27.04 -17.42 12.28
CA LEU A 157 -28.17 -17.66 11.39
C LEU A 157 -28.48 -19.15 11.32
N PHE A 158 -29.76 -19.48 11.18
CA PHE A 158 -30.15 -20.84 10.86
C PHE A 158 -29.62 -21.23 9.48
N LEU A 159 -29.42 -22.54 9.26
CA LEU A 159 -28.84 -23.07 8.02
C LEU A 159 -29.58 -22.56 6.78
N GLU A 160 -30.91 -22.48 6.82
CA GLU A 160 -31.73 -22.01 5.70
C GLU A 160 -31.61 -20.50 5.44
N GLU A 161 -31.39 -19.69 6.47
CA GLU A 161 -31.14 -18.25 6.31
C GLU A 161 -29.74 -18.00 5.71
N CYS A 162 -28.76 -18.77 6.19
CA CYS A 162 -27.40 -18.79 5.65
C CYS A 162 -27.39 -19.27 4.18
N TRP A 163 -28.20 -20.28 3.87
CA TRP A 163 -28.43 -20.78 2.52
C TRP A 163 -29.10 -19.74 1.62
N SER A 164 -30.08 -19.01 2.14
CA SER A 164 -30.74 -17.93 1.39
C SER A 164 -29.74 -16.86 0.94
N ILE A 165 -28.89 -16.38 1.86
CA ILE A 165 -27.82 -15.42 1.56
C ILE A 165 -26.84 -15.98 0.53
N PHE A 166 -26.37 -17.22 0.75
CA PHE A 166 -25.43 -17.87 -0.16
C PHE A 166 -26.02 -18.05 -1.55
N SER A 167 -27.24 -18.58 -1.64
CA SER A 167 -27.87 -18.97 -2.91
C SER A 167 -28.27 -17.76 -3.75
N GLU A 168 -28.73 -16.68 -3.13
CA GLU A 168 -29.01 -15.42 -3.83
C GLU A 168 -27.78 -14.88 -4.58
N ILE A 169 -26.59 -15.07 -3.99
CA ILE A 169 -25.33 -14.58 -4.54
C ILE A 169 -24.71 -15.58 -5.52
N ALA A 170 -24.58 -16.84 -5.12
CA ALA A 170 -23.87 -17.87 -5.88
C ALA A 170 -24.59 -18.25 -7.17
N PHE A 171 -25.92 -18.10 -7.21
CA PHE A 171 -26.75 -18.41 -8.37
C PHE A 171 -27.23 -17.17 -9.12
N PHE A 172 -26.73 -15.98 -8.78
CA PHE A 172 -27.05 -14.77 -9.52
C PHE A 172 -26.60 -14.92 -10.98
N GLU A 173 -27.53 -14.72 -11.93
CA GLU A 173 -27.37 -14.89 -13.39
C GLU A 173 -27.19 -16.35 -13.90
N LYS A 174 -27.26 -17.36 -13.03
CA LYS A 174 -27.23 -18.77 -13.45
C LYS A 174 -28.62 -19.26 -13.89
N ASN A 175 -28.66 -20.17 -14.87
CA ASN A 175 -29.91 -20.76 -15.34
C ASN A 175 -30.43 -21.85 -14.36
N ASN A 176 -31.70 -22.25 -14.54
CA ASN A 176 -32.34 -23.22 -13.63
C ASN A 176 -31.66 -24.59 -13.63
N ASP A 177 -31.14 -25.05 -14.78
CA ASP A 177 -30.50 -26.36 -14.90
C ASP A 177 -29.17 -26.40 -14.14
N GLU A 178 -28.37 -25.34 -14.22
CA GLU A 178 -27.13 -25.15 -13.43
C GLU A 178 -27.41 -25.09 -11.93
N ARG A 179 -28.46 -24.36 -11.54
CA ARG A 179 -28.85 -24.23 -10.13
C ARG A 179 -29.19 -25.59 -9.52
N VAL A 180 -29.99 -26.41 -10.20
CA VAL A 180 -30.38 -27.75 -9.74
C VAL A 180 -29.16 -28.66 -9.58
N GLN A 181 -28.19 -28.58 -10.50
CA GLN A 181 -26.99 -29.43 -10.47
C GLN A 181 -26.00 -29.05 -9.34
N LEU A 182 -25.95 -27.77 -8.97
CA LEU A 182 -24.97 -27.23 -8.03
C LEU A 182 -25.52 -27.03 -6.61
N GLU A 183 -26.85 -27.00 -6.45
CA GLU A 183 -27.50 -26.75 -5.15
C GLU A 183 -27.07 -27.74 -4.06
N ALA A 184 -26.98 -29.03 -4.38
CA ALA A 184 -26.57 -30.04 -3.40
C ALA A 184 -25.16 -29.76 -2.84
N ILE A 185 -24.21 -29.38 -3.70
CA ILE A 185 -22.84 -29.05 -3.30
C ILE A 185 -22.82 -27.73 -2.52
N GLY A 186 -23.59 -26.74 -2.97
CA GLY A 186 -23.75 -25.47 -2.26
C GLY A 186 -24.25 -25.65 -0.83
N ARG A 187 -25.24 -26.53 -0.61
CA ARG A 187 -25.78 -26.80 0.73
C ARG A 187 -24.73 -27.42 1.65
N GLU A 188 -23.89 -28.32 1.14
CA GLU A 188 -22.76 -28.86 1.91
C GLU A 188 -21.70 -27.79 2.23
N ILE A 189 -21.47 -26.83 1.32
CA ILE A 189 -20.58 -25.69 1.57
C ILE A 189 -21.17 -24.78 2.66
N VAL A 190 -22.47 -24.50 2.62
CA VAL A 190 -23.15 -23.66 3.62
C VAL A 190 -23.17 -24.30 5.01
N LYS A 191 -23.23 -25.63 5.11
CA LYS A 191 -23.04 -26.32 6.40
C LYS A 191 -21.69 -25.99 7.03
N LYS A 192 -20.63 -25.83 6.22
CA LYS A 192 -19.29 -25.42 6.70
C LYS A 192 -19.21 -23.94 7.11
N CYS A 193 -20.20 -23.11 6.76
CA CYS A 193 -20.27 -21.72 7.20
C CYS A 193 -20.73 -21.55 8.66
N ASP A 194 -21.25 -22.63 9.29
CA ASP A 194 -21.70 -22.67 10.68
C ASP A 194 -22.64 -21.50 11.09
N GLY A 195 -23.52 -21.11 10.17
CA GLY A 195 -24.48 -20.02 10.41
C GLY A 195 -23.88 -18.61 10.43
N LEU A 196 -22.65 -18.41 9.96
CA LEU A 196 -22.03 -17.09 9.81
C LEU A 196 -22.44 -16.44 8.46
N PRO A 197 -23.26 -15.37 8.44
CA PRO A 197 -23.70 -14.72 7.21
C PRO A 197 -22.55 -14.23 6.33
N LEU A 198 -21.44 -13.75 6.91
CA LEU A 198 -20.30 -13.32 6.12
C LEU A 198 -19.60 -14.49 5.42
N ALA A 199 -19.46 -15.64 6.08
CA ALA A 199 -18.87 -16.83 5.45
C ALA A 199 -19.72 -17.28 4.25
N ALA A 200 -21.05 -17.33 4.41
CA ALA A 200 -21.98 -17.60 3.31
C ALA A 200 -21.88 -16.57 2.18
N LYS A 201 -21.79 -15.28 2.51
CA LYS A 201 -21.63 -14.21 1.52
C LYS A 201 -20.32 -14.34 0.75
N THR A 202 -19.21 -14.59 1.43
CA THR A 202 -17.88 -14.72 0.81
C THR A 202 -17.81 -15.93 -0.10
N LEU A 203 -18.26 -17.10 0.36
CA LEU A 203 -18.27 -18.32 -0.44
C LEU A 203 -19.27 -18.25 -1.59
N GLY A 204 -20.43 -17.60 -1.38
CA GLY A 204 -21.39 -17.37 -2.46
C GLY A 204 -20.79 -16.51 -3.57
N ASN A 205 -20.07 -15.44 -3.23
CA ASN A 205 -19.38 -14.60 -4.22
C ASN A 205 -18.23 -15.34 -4.93
N LEU A 206 -17.51 -16.20 -4.23
CA LEU A 206 -16.47 -17.04 -4.83
C LEU A 206 -17.05 -18.00 -5.88
N LEU A 207 -18.18 -18.63 -5.55
CA LEU A 207 -18.79 -19.68 -6.37
C LEU A 207 -19.67 -19.15 -7.50
N ARG A 208 -20.08 -17.88 -7.44
CA ARG A 208 -20.81 -17.19 -8.52
C ARG A 208 -20.11 -17.32 -9.88
N PHE A 209 -18.78 -17.20 -9.90
CA PHE A 209 -17.97 -17.24 -11.12
C PHE A 209 -17.50 -18.65 -11.52
N LYS A 210 -18.11 -19.69 -10.96
CA LYS A 210 -17.76 -21.10 -11.24
C LYS A 210 -18.96 -21.81 -11.83
N ASP A 211 -18.80 -22.36 -13.02
CA ASP A 211 -19.92 -22.88 -13.82
C ASP A 211 -20.00 -24.41 -13.81
N SER A 212 -18.91 -25.09 -13.45
CA SER A 212 -18.89 -26.55 -13.44
C SER A 212 -19.09 -27.15 -12.04
N ARG A 213 -19.77 -28.30 -12.00
CA ARG A 213 -19.91 -29.14 -10.80
C ARG A 213 -18.55 -29.52 -10.21
N GLN A 214 -17.55 -29.75 -11.05
CA GLN A 214 -16.19 -30.13 -10.64
C GLN A 214 -15.47 -28.99 -9.92
N GLU A 215 -15.66 -27.73 -10.34
CA GLU A 215 -15.09 -26.57 -9.64
C GLU A 215 -15.76 -26.31 -8.29
N TRP A 216 -17.08 -26.47 -8.19
CA TRP A 216 -17.80 -26.39 -6.92
C TRP A 216 -17.39 -27.52 -5.97
N GLN A 217 -17.29 -28.74 -6.49
CA GLN A 217 -16.78 -29.89 -5.74
C GLN A 217 -15.32 -29.67 -5.33
N SER A 218 -14.51 -29.05 -6.18
CA SER A 218 -13.13 -28.67 -5.87
C SER A 218 -13.07 -27.63 -4.75
N VAL A 219 -14.01 -26.69 -4.63
CA VAL A 219 -14.04 -25.76 -3.49
C VAL A 219 -14.49 -26.48 -2.22
N LEU A 220 -15.52 -27.32 -2.29
CA LEU A 220 -16.00 -28.14 -1.18
C LEU A 220 -14.90 -29.09 -0.64
N ASN A 221 -14.12 -29.66 -1.57
CA ASN A 221 -13.01 -30.58 -1.31
C ASN A 221 -11.65 -29.87 -1.21
N SER A 222 -11.59 -28.55 -1.45
CA SER A 222 -10.32 -27.85 -1.43
C SER A 222 -9.77 -27.86 -0.01
N GLU A 223 -8.51 -28.26 0.08
CA GLU A 223 -7.64 -27.97 1.21
C GLU A 223 -7.26 -26.47 1.21
N VAL A 224 -8.24 -25.56 1.17
CA VAL A 224 -8.02 -24.17 1.66
C VAL A 224 -7.59 -24.17 3.15
N TRP A 225 -7.64 -25.35 3.78
CA TRP A 225 -7.13 -25.70 5.10
C TRP A 225 -5.65 -26.15 5.11
N GLU A 226 -5.00 -26.39 3.96
CA GLU A 226 -3.55 -26.69 3.85
C GLU A 226 -2.96 -26.00 2.60
N LEU A 227 -2.76 -24.68 2.67
CA LEU A 227 -2.17 -23.90 1.58
C LEU A 227 -0.64 -23.90 1.65
N GLU A 228 -0.02 -24.97 1.14
CA GLU A 228 1.37 -24.93 0.67
C GLU A 228 1.51 -25.50 -0.74
N GLY A 229 1.35 -24.67 -1.76
CA GLY A 229 1.71 -25.08 -3.11
C GLY A 229 1.06 -24.37 -4.29
N TYR A 230 0.27 -23.31 -4.10
CA TYR A 230 -0.41 -22.63 -5.22
C TYR A 230 0.49 -21.65 -5.97
N LEU A 231 1.54 -22.17 -6.59
CA LEU A 231 2.14 -21.64 -7.81
C LEU A 231 2.69 -22.85 -8.60
N ARG A 232 1.82 -23.58 -9.31
CA ARG A 232 2.26 -24.52 -10.34
C ARG A 232 1.76 -24.10 -11.71
N GLN A 233 2.75 -23.88 -12.58
CA GLN A 233 2.73 -23.95 -14.04
C GLN A 233 1.81 -22.97 -14.76
N THR A 234 2.24 -21.71 -14.78
CA THR A 234 2.09 -20.83 -15.95
C THR A 234 3.44 -20.15 -16.18
N HIS A 235 3.66 -19.57 -17.37
CA HIS A 235 4.94 -18.98 -17.75
C HIS A 235 5.53 -18.11 -16.62
N VAL A 236 6.84 -18.29 -16.37
CA VAL A 236 7.60 -17.59 -15.31
C VAL A 236 7.43 -16.06 -15.40
N ASP A 237 7.02 -15.54 -16.55
CA ASP A 237 6.86 -14.11 -16.81
C ASP A 237 5.64 -13.42 -16.18
N ASP A 238 4.69 -14.17 -15.59
CA ASP A 238 3.39 -13.62 -15.16
C ASP A 238 3.10 -13.69 -13.64
N MET A 239 4.06 -14.07 -12.80
CA MET A 239 3.79 -14.31 -11.36
C MET A 239 3.26 -13.09 -10.60
N GLU A 240 3.75 -11.88 -10.89
CA GLU A 240 3.29 -10.64 -10.27
C GLU A 240 1.86 -10.33 -10.70
N ARG A 241 1.56 -10.42 -12.01
CA ARG A 241 0.21 -10.22 -12.56
C ARG A 241 -0.79 -11.23 -12.01
N ILE A 242 -0.36 -12.49 -11.85
CA ILE A 242 -1.16 -13.54 -11.22
C ILE A 242 -1.38 -13.22 -9.74
N GLY A 243 -0.33 -12.82 -9.01
CA GLY A 243 -0.41 -12.39 -7.62
C GLY A 243 -1.36 -11.21 -7.42
N GLU A 244 -1.29 -10.20 -8.29
CA GLU A 244 -2.21 -9.06 -8.34
C GLU A 244 -3.64 -9.50 -8.63
N LYS A 245 -3.84 -10.43 -9.58
CA LYS A 245 -5.16 -11.00 -9.85
C LYS A 245 -5.72 -11.71 -8.62
N TYR A 246 -4.91 -12.46 -7.89
CA TYR A 246 -5.33 -13.07 -6.62
C TYR A 246 -5.64 -12.02 -5.56
N LEU A 247 -4.83 -10.98 -5.42
CA LEU A 247 -5.07 -9.89 -4.47
C LEU A 247 -6.36 -9.13 -4.83
N HIS A 248 -6.59 -8.85 -6.11
CA HIS A 248 -7.79 -8.22 -6.61
C HIS A 248 -9.01 -9.12 -6.39
N ASN A 249 -8.88 -10.43 -6.59
CA ASN A 249 -9.95 -11.38 -6.26
C ASN A 249 -10.25 -11.33 -4.76
N LEU A 250 -9.24 -11.42 -3.90
CA LEU A 250 -9.40 -11.34 -2.44
C LEU A 250 -10.02 -10.00 -1.99
N ALA A 251 -9.65 -8.89 -2.62
CA ALA A 251 -10.27 -7.57 -2.40
C ALA A 251 -11.73 -7.53 -2.90
N GLY A 252 -12.00 -8.08 -4.09
CA GLY A 252 -13.34 -8.21 -4.69
C GLY A 252 -14.28 -9.09 -3.87
N HIS A 253 -13.74 -10.07 -3.13
CA HIS A 253 -14.48 -10.91 -2.18
C HIS A 253 -14.74 -10.22 -0.83
N SER A 254 -14.46 -8.91 -0.69
CA SER A 254 -14.57 -8.18 0.58
C SER A 254 -13.76 -8.82 1.72
N SER A 255 -12.65 -9.49 1.40
CA SER A 255 -11.76 -10.07 2.41
C SER A 255 -10.68 -9.08 2.86
N PHE A 256 -10.37 -8.10 2.00
CA PHE A 256 -9.41 -7.03 2.25
C PHE A 256 -9.95 -5.67 1.76
N GLU A 257 -9.73 -4.63 2.55
CA GLU A 257 -9.84 -3.24 2.16
C GLU A 257 -8.46 -2.74 1.71
N VAL A 258 -8.33 -2.22 0.49
CA VAL A 258 -7.08 -1.61 0.00
C VAL A 258 -6.96 -0.21 0.62
N VAL A 259 -6.01 -0.03 1.53
CA VAL A 259 -5.93 1.17 2.40
C VAL A 259 -5.04 2.26 1.82
N GLN A 260 -3.91 1.92 1.21
CA GLN A 260 -2.99 2.91 0.63
C GLN A 260 -2.31 2.41 -0.65
N LYS A 261 -2.13 3.31 -1.62
CA LYS A 261 -1.23 3.15 -2.77
C LYS A 261 -0.02 4.07 -2.57
N ILE A 262 1.20 3.62 -2.89
CA ILE A 262 2.36 4.54 -3.01
C ILE A 262 2.28 5.32 -4.32
N ASP A 263 3.01 6.43 -4.33
CA ASP A 263 3.58 7.17 -5.47
C ASP A 263 4.43 6.25 -6.40
N CYS A 264 3.79 5.24 -6.98
CA CYS A 264 4.24 4.36 -8.09
C CYS A 264 3.17 3.30 -8.45
N GLY A 265 1.90 3.50 -8.06
CA GLY A 265 0.77 2.64 -8.45
C GLY A 265 0.61 1.34 -7.64
N HIS A 266 1.56 0.96 -6.80
CA HIS A 266 1.50 -0.28 -6.01
C HIS A 266 0.69 -0.12 -4.72
N VAL A 267 -0.16 -1.11 -4.41
CA VAL A 267 -0.92 -1.18 -3.15
C VAL A 267 0.05 -1.50 -2.01
N MET A 268 0.14 -0.60 -1.02
CA MET A 268 1.04 -0.75 0.12
C MET A 268 0.46 -1.45 1.33
N SER A 269 -0.85 -1.37 1.54
CA SER A 269 -1.47 -2.02 2.68
C SER A 269 -2.88 -2.44 2.36
N CYS A 270 -3.15 -3.69 2.65
CA CYS A 270 -4.48 -4.27 2.63
C CYS A 270 -4.87 -4.53 4.09
N LYS A 271 -6.01 -3.99 4.50
CA LYS A 271 -6.60 -4.27 5.80
C LYS A 271 -7.57 -5.43 5.64
N MET A 272 -7.21 -6.56 6.21
CA MET A 272 -8.13 -7.69 6.32
C MET A 272 -9.22 -7.36 7.34
N TYR A 273 -10.47 -7.72 7.07
CA TYR A 273 -11.52 -7.59 8.08
C TYR A 273 -11.23 -8.52 9.26
N ASN A 274 -11.43 -8.03 10.48
CA ASN A 274 -11.10 -8.75 11.72
C ASN A 274 -11.65 -10.18 11.76
N ILE A 275 -12.85 -10.46 11.22
CA ILE A 275 -13.36 -11.85 11.15
C ILE A 275 -12.57 -12.73 10.17
N VAL A 276 -12.18 -12.22 9.00
CA VAL A 276 -11.35 -13.00 8.05
C VAL A 276 -10.00 -13.29 8.68
N HIS A 277 -9.49 -12.35 9.48
CA HIS A 277 -8.29 -12.55 10.30
C HIS A 277 -8.50 -13.64 11.36
N ASP A 278 -9.59 -13.60 12.13
CA ASP A 278 -9.88 -14.59 13.17
C ASP A 278 -10.10 -16.00 12.57
N PHE A 279 -10.79 -16.06 11.43
CA PHE A 279 -10.97 -17.31 10.68
C PHE A 279 -9.65 -17.83 10.15
N ALA A 280 -8.81 -16.97 9.57
CA ALA A 280 -7.46 -17.35 9.13
C ALA A 280 -6.63 -17.88 10.31
N GLN A 281 -6.66 -17.21 11.46
CA GLN A 281 -5.97 -17.65 12.69
C GLN A 281 -6.48 -19.01 13.19
N TYR A 282 -7.78 -19.27 13.13
CA TYR A 282 -8.35 -20.57 13.48
C TYR A 282 -7.83 -21.70 12.58
N ILE A 283 -7.71 -21.45 11.27
CA ILE A 283 -7.18 -22.41 10.29
C ILE A 283 -5.73 -22.76 10.60
N VAL A 284 -4.91 -21.73 10.81
CA VAL A 284 -3.45 -21.88 10.93
C VAL A 284 -2.96 -22.08 12.36
N LYS A 285 -3.87 -22.35 13.31
CA LYS A 285 -3.59 -22.35 14.77
C LYS A 285 -2.42 -23.23 15.23
N ASN A 286 -2.05 -24.23 14.43
CA ASN A 286 -0.93 -25.15 14.71
C ASN A 286 0.31 -24.90 13.85
N GLU A 287 0.20 -24.07 12.80
CA GLU A 287 1.25 -23.84 11.80
C GLU A 287 1.82 -22.42 11.85
N CYS A 288 1.02 -21.40 12.23
CA CYS A 288 1.42 -20.00 12.21
C CYS A 288 1.24 -19.33 13.56
N PHE A 289 2.30 -18.67 14.03
CA PHE A 289 2.32 -18.05 15.35
C PHE A 289 2.95 -16.66 15.32
N SER A 290 2.51 -15.81 16.24
CA SER A 290 3.09 -14.50 16.52
C SER A 290 3.35 -14.37 18.01
N ILE A 291 4.59 -14.10 18.40
CA ILE A 291 5.04 -14.08 19.80
C ILE A 291 5.62 -12.70 20.12
N GLU A 292 5.33 -12.18 21.31
CA GLU A 292 6.04 -11.04 21.89
C GLU A 292 7.00 -11.53 22.97
N VAL A 293 8.29 -11.46 22.69
CA VAL A 293 9.33 -11.94 23.60
C VAL A 293 9.72 -10.80 24.52
N ASN A 294 9.12 -10.83 25.72
CA ASN A 294 9.52 -10.01 26.85
C ASN A 294 10.39 -10.81 27.84
N ASP A 295 10.10 -12.12 28.02
CA ASP A 295 10.88 -13.09 28.82
C ASP A 295 10.78 -14.52 28.20
N GLU A 296 11.69 -15.45 28.56
CA GLU A 296 11.86 -16.76 27.91
C GLU A 296 10.75 -17.83 28.15
N GLU A 297 9.67 -17.53 28.88
CA GLU A 297 8.67 -18.55 29.26
C GLU A 297 7.72 -18.97 28.12
N GLU A 298 7.22 -18.04 27.30
CA GLU A 298 6.29 -18.37 26.20
C GLU A 298 6.92 -19.27 25.12
N LEU A 299 8.24 -19.14 24.92
CA LEU A 299 9.00 -19.91 23.92
C LEU A 299 9.22 -21.37 24.32
N LYS A 300 9.24 -21.69 25.62
CA LYS A 300 9.38 -23.07 26.09
C LYS A 300 8.14 -23.89 25.74
N MET A 301 6.95 -23.30 25.89
CA MET A 301 5.67 -23.94 25.56
C MET A 301 5.53 -24.21 24.05
N MET A 302 5.97 -23.28 23.20
CA MET A 302 5.88 -23.46 21.75
C MET A 302 6.89 -24.46 21.16
N SER A 303 8.05 -24.62 21.80
CA SER A 303 9.06 -25.59 21.36
C SER A 303 8.60 -27.07 21.46
N LEU A 304 7.43 -27.31 22.05
CA LEU A 304 6.77 -28.63 22.14
C LEU A 304 5.92 -28.96 20.90
N HIS A 305 5.55 -27.97 20.08
CA HIS A 305 4.74 -28.18 18.87
C HIS A 305 5.65 -28.39 17.65
N LYS A 306 5.65 -29.61 17.08
CA LYS A 306 6.49 -29.98 15.93
C LYS A 306 6.01 -29.43 14.58
N GLU A 307 4.84 -28.80 14.51
CA GLU A 307 4.16 -28.45 13.24
C GLU A 307 4.32 -26.98 12.81
N VAL A 308 5.09 -26.17 13.55
CA VAL A 308 5.23 -24.73 13.26
C VAL A 308 5.95 -24.50 11.93
N ARG A 309 5.26 -23.89 10.96
CA ARG A 309 5.80 -23.53 9.64
C ARG A 309 6.03 -22.03 9.48
N HIS A 310 5.30 -21.19 10.20
CA HIS A 310 5.37 -19.73 10.10
C HIS A 310 5.45 -19.08 11.47
N LEU A 311 6.45 -18.22 11.68
CA LEU A 311 6.70 -17.60 12.97
C LEU A 311 6.99 -16.12 12.81
N ARG A 312 6.26 -15.28 13.55
CA ARG A 312 6.60 -13.88 13.81
C ARG A 312 7.09 -13.74 15.25
N VAL A 313 8.24 -13.10 15.41
CA VAL A 313 8.89 -12.85 16.70
C VAL A 313 9.03 -11.34 16.86
N MET A 314 8.37 -10.79 17.87
CA MET A 314 8.52 -9.40 18.28
C MET A 314 9.45 -9.35 19.48
N LEU A 315 10.67 -8.84 19.29
CA LEU A 315 11.66 -8.72 20.34
C LEU A 315 11.49 -7.37 21.06
N GLY A 316 11.38 -7.44 22.38
CA GLY A 316 11.45 -6.26 23.24
C GLY A 316 12.78 -5.52 23.15
N LYS A 317 12.85 -4.38 23.85
CA LYS A 317 14.06 -3.56 23.91
C LYS A 317 15.16 -4.31 24.67
N ASP A 318 16.35 -4.36 24.06
CA ASP A 318 17.54 -5.01 24.64
C ASP A 318 17.40 -6.52 24.88
N VAL A 319 16.38 -7.17 24.29
CA VAL A 319 16.14 -8.61 24.37
C VAL A 319 17.02 -9.35 23.34
N SER A 320 17.67 -10.44 23.79
CA SER A 320 18.47 -11.31 22.92
C SER A 320 17.59 -12.26 22.09
N PHE A 321 18.08 -12.68 20.92
CA PHE A 321 17.34 -13.64 20.08
C PHE A 321 17.18 -15.01 20.77
N PRO A 322 15.95 -15.56 20.90
CA PRO A 322 15.72 -16.80 21.63
C PRO A 322 16.32 -18.04 20.98
N SER A 323 17.14 -18.76 21.74
CA SER A 323 17.79 -20.00 21.26
C SER A 323 16.81 -21.16 21.04
N SER A 324 15.65 -21.15 21.71
CA SER A 324 14.60 -22.17 21.55
C SER A 324 14.06 -22.27 20.12
N ILE A 325 14.11 -21.16 19.34
CA ILE A 325 13.65 -21.12 17.95
C ILE A 325 14.45 -22.08 17.07
N TYR A 326 15.72 -22.35 17.39
CA TYR A 326 16.57 -23.29 16.64
C TYR A 326 16.05 -24.73 16.61
N ARG A 327 15.07 -25.08 17.45
CA ARG A 327 14.42 -26.39 17.46
C ARG A 327 13.37 -26.55 16.36
N LEU A 328 12.85 -25.45 15.79
CA LEU A 328 11.79 -25.43 14.78
C LEU A 328 12.36 -25.70 13.38
N LYS A 329 12.87 -26.91 13.13
CA LYS A 329 13.59 -27.25 11.90
C LYS A 329 12.74 -27.18 10.63
N ASP A 330 11.42 -27.35 10.76
CA ASP A 330 10.46 -27.34 9.66
C ASP A 330 9.93 -25.93 9.34
N LEU A 331 10.50 -24.89 9.97
CA LEU A 331 10.10 -23.51 9.78
C LEU A 331 10.38 -23.04 8.35
N ARG A 332 9.36 -22.46 7.71
CA ARG A 332 9.39 -21.98 6.32
C ARG A 332 9.33 -20.46 6.23
N THR A 333 8.71 -19.79 7.22
CA THR A 333 8.72 -18.34 7.32
C THR A 333 9.17 -17.92 8.72
N LEU A 334 10.14 -17.00 8.77
CA LEU A 334 10.52 -16.32 10.01
C LEU A 334 10.47 -14.81 9.80
N TRP A 335 9.67 -14.13 10.61
CA TRP A 335 9.62 -12.67 10.65
C TRP A 335 10.12 -12.19 12.00
N VAL A 336 11.26 -11.49 12.02
CA VAL A 336 11.79 -10.88 13.23
C VAL A 336 11.51 -9.38 13.21
N GLN A 337 10.89 -8.88 14.27
CA GLN A 337 10.67 -7.45 14.48
C GLN A 337 11.35 -7.03 15.77
N CYS A 338 12.29 -6.09 15.68
CA CYS A 338 13.01 -5.58 16.84
C CYS A 338 12.43 -4.24 17.32
N LYS A 339 12.22 -4.08 18.63
CA LYS A 339 11.97 -2.79 19.26
C LYS A 339 13.28 -2.26 19.84
N GLY A 340 13.73 -1.06 19.44
CA GLY A 340 14.93 -0.43 20.00
C GLY A 340 16.25 -1.08 19.54
N ASN A 341 17.18 -1.32 20.47
CA ASN A 341 18.58 -1.70 20.16
C ASN A 341 18.86 -3.21 20.24
N SER A 342 17.83 -4.06 20.07
CA SER A 342 17.95 -5.52 20.15
C SER A 342 19.04 -6.04 19.17
N LYS A 343 19.95 -6.88 19.64
CA LYS A 343 21.11 -7.36 18.86
C LYS A 343 20.85 -8.77 18.33
N VAL A 344 20.26 -8.89 17.14
CA VAL A 344 20.02 -10.19 16.46
C VAL A 344 21.28 -10.75 15.80
N GLY A 345 22.25 -9.90 15.47
CA GLY A 345 23.44 -10.27 14.69
C GLY A 345 24.20 -11.51 15.20
N ALA A 346 24.43 -11.62 16.51
CA ALA A 346 25.16 -12.74 17.11
C ALA A 346 24.44 -14.09 16.97
N ALA A 347 23.13 -14.09 16.74
CA ALA A 347 22.32 -15.29 16.58
C ALA A 347 22.24 -15.79 15.13
N LEU A 348 22.55 -14.93 14.15
CA LEU A 348 22.33 -15.23 12.72
C LEU A 348 23.08 -16.49 12.26
N SER A 349 24.32 -16.71 12.71
CA SER A 349 25.10 -17.89 12.33
C SER A 349 24.43 -19.20 12.75
N ASN A 350 23.87 -19.22 13.97
CA ASN A 350 23.14 -20.37 14.49
C ASN A 350 21.77 -20.51 13.83
N LEU A 351 21.07 -19.40 13.60
CA LEU A 351 19.78 -19.36 12.91
C LEU A 351 19.90 -19.98 11.51
N PHE A 352 20.83 -19.48 10.68
CA PHE A 352 21.04 -19.97 9.32
C PHE A 352 21.53 -21.42 9.29
N GLY A 353 22.30 -21.84 10.30
CA GLY A 353 22.79 -23.20 10.43
C GLY A 353 21.75 -24.24 10.86
N ARG A 354 20.62 -23.82 11.44
CA ARG A 354 19.61 -24.72 12.02
C ARG A 354 18.28 -24.70 11.29
N LEU A 355 17.87 -23.56 10.72
CA LEU A 355 16.56 -23.36 10.09
C LEU A 355 16.65 -23.47 8.56
N THR A 356 17.14 -24.59 8.05
CA THR A 356 17.47 -24.76 6.62
C THR A 356 16.26 -24.89 5.69
N CYS A 357 15.06 -25.13 6.24
CA CYS A 357 13.80 -25.21 5.50
C CYS A 357 13.16 -23.84 5.19
N LEU A 358 13.78 -22.75 5.63
CA LEU A 358 13.27 -21.39 5.42
C LEU A 358 13.14 -21.05 3.93
N ARG A 359 12.00 -20.48 3.59
CA ARG A 359 11.65 -19.95 2.26
C ARG A 359 11.49 -18.44 2.27
N SER A 360 11.06 -17.85 3.40
CA SER A 360 10.94 -16.41 3.58
C SER A 360 11.51 -15.99 4.93
N LEU A 361 12.37 -14.98 4.91
CA LEU A 361 13.06 -14.46 6.10
C LEU A 361 12.98 -12.93 6.14
N ASN A 362 12.34 -12.38 7.16
CA ASN A 362 12.35 -10.95 7.43
C ASN A 362 13.26 -10.65 8.63
N LEU A 363 14.28 -9.84 8.37
CA LEU A 363 15.22 -9.27 9.33
C LEU A 363 15.29 -7.73 9.16
N SER A 364 14.17 -7.12 8.74
CA SER A 364 14.09 -5.67 8.60
C SER A 364 14.29 -4.98 9.95
N ASN A 365 14.98 -3.83 9.94
CA ASN A 365 15.20 -2.99 11.13
C ASN A 365 15.70 -3.78 12.36
N CYS A 366 16.65 -4.70 12.16
CA CYS A 366 17.22 -5.58 13.19
C CYS A 366 18.61 -5.13 13.66
N ASN A 367 19.02 -3.89 13.33
CA ASN A 367 20.32 -3.29 13.64
C ASN A 367 21.50 -4.19 13.27
N LEU A 368 21.43 -4.80 12.09
CA LEU A 368 22.46 -5.71 11.59
C LEU A 368 23.63 -4.91 11.00
N ALA A 369 24.86 -5.23 11.45
CA ALA A 369 26.09 -4.68 10.89
C ALA A 369 26.67 -5.57 9.77
N GLU A 370 26.45 -6.87 9.85
CA GLU A 370 26.94 -7.88 8.90
C GLU A 370 25.97 -9.06 8.81
N ILE A 371 26.04 -9.79 7.69
CA ILE A 371 25.33 -11.05 7.48
C ILE A 371 26.38 -12.17 7.38
N PRO A 372 26.31 -13.22 8.22
CA PRO A 372 27.30 -14.29 8.20
C PRO A 372 27.22 -15.15 6.94
N SER A 373 28.36 -15.69 6.51
CA SER A 373 28.48 -16.55 5.32
C SER A 373 27.68 -17.85 5.39
N SER A 374 27.23 -18.26 6.59
CA SER A 374 26.33 -19.40 6.77
C SER A 374 24.96 -19.23 6.13
N ILE A 375 24.63 -18.04 5.61
CA ILE A 375 23.40 -17.78 4.86
C ILE A 375 23.22 -18.72 3.66
N SER A 376 24.32 -19.20 3.06
CA SER A 376 24.30 -20.19 1.96
C SER A 376 23.66 -21.52 2.34
N LYS A 377 23.50 -21.82 3.64
CA LYS A 377 22.79 -23.04 4.11
C LYS A 377 21.28 -22.97 3.91
N LEU A 378 20.72 -21.79 3.68
CA LEU A 378 19.29 -21.58 3.46
C LEU A 378 18.90 -21.84 2.00
N ILE A 379 19.20 -23.04 1.49
CA ILE A 379 19.07 -23.39 0.05
C ILE A 379 17.64 -23.26 -0.51
N HIS A 380 16.62 -23.27 0.36
CA HIS A 380 15.21 -23.12 -0.03
C HIS A 380 14.71 -21.66 0.02
N LEU A 381 15.57 -20.71 0.41
CA LEU A 381 15.21 -19.32 0.59
C LEU A 381 14.83 -18.69 -0.76
N ARG A 382 13.64 -18.08 -0.79
CA ARG A 382 13.10 -17.35 -1.94
C ARG A 382 13.02 -15.86 -1.67
N GLN A 383 12.85 -15.47 -0.42
CA GLN A 383 12.74 -14.08 -0.03
C GLN A 383 13.58 -13.79 1.20
N ILE A 384 14.35 -12.71 1.14
CA ILE A 384 14.98 -12.12 2.30
C ILE A 384 14.74 -10.61 2.33
N ASP A 385 14.33 -10.12 3.50
CA ASP A 385 14.17 -8.71 3.76
C ASP A 385 15.19 -8.26 4.82
N LEU A 386 16.14 -7.44 4.39
CA LEU A 386 17.20 -6.81 5.18
C LEU A 386 17.00 -5.30 5.27
N SER A 387 15.84 -4.77 4.87
CA SER A 387 15.59 -3.34 4.80
C SER A 387 15.77 -2.64 6.16
N TYR A 388 16.10 -1.36 6.12
CA TYR A 388 16.29 -0.48 7.27
C TYR A 388 17.39 -0.92 8.26
N ASN A 389 18.32 -1.79 7.86
CA ASN A 389 19.54 -2.06 8.62
C ASN A 389 20.61 -1.01 8.27
N LYS A 390 20.53 0.15 8.91
CA LYS A 390 21.35 1.34 8.59
C LYS A 390 22.85 1.11 8.73
N ASP A 391 23.27 0.22 9.63
CA ASP A 391 24.69 -0.10 9.90
C ASP A 391 25.24 -1.24 9.04
N LEU A 392 24.42 -1.85 8.17
CA LEU A 392 24.83 -2.96 7.33
C LEU A 392 25.82 -2.49 6.26
N LYS A 393 27.08 -2.94 6.35
CA LYS A 393 28.17 -2.46 5.47
C LYS A 393 28.35 -3.25 4.18
N GLY A 394 27.96 -4.52 4.20
CA GLY A 394 28.21 -5.46 3.11
C GLY A 394 27.34 -6.70 3.20
N LEU A 395 27.08 -7.31 2.04
CA LEU A 395 26.48 -8.63 1.94
C LEU A 395 27.58 -9.67 1.60
N PRO A 396 27.54 -10.90 2.16
CA PRO A 396 28.54 -11.92 1.92
C PRO A 396 28.41 -12.52 0.50
N GLU A 397 29.52 -12.93 -0.12
CA GLU A 397 29.50 -13.67 -1.39
C GLU A 397 28.66 -14.95 -1.32
N ALA A 398 28.59 -15.57 -0.14
CA ALA A 398 27.76 -16.75 0.12
C ALA A 398 26.25 -16.53 -0.11
N LEU A 399 25.77 -15.28 -0.12
CA LEU A 399 24.39 -14.96 -0.49
C LEU A 399 24.09 -15.31 -1.96
N CYS A 400 25.11 -15.25 -2.82
CA CYS A 400 24.99 -15.54 -4.24
C CYS A 400 24.89 -17.04 -4.58
N GLU A 401 25.03 -17.92 -3.58
CA GLU A 401 24.82 -19.38 -3.74
C GLU A 401 23.35 -19.77 -3.49
N LEU A 402 22.46 -18.80 -3.30
CA LEU A 402 21.03 -19.02 -3.09
C LEU A 402 20.27 -19.03 -4.42
N ASP A 403 20.37 -20.13 -5.17
CA ASP A 403 19.81 -20.26 -6.52
C ASP A 403 18.29 -20.02 -6.61
N ASN A 404 17.56 -20.27 -5.52
CA ASN A 404 16.10 -20.11 -5.43
C ASN A 404 15.64 -18.70 -5.04
N LEU A 405 16.57 -17.77 -4.78
CA LEU A 405 16.25 -16.43 -4.30
C LEU A 405 15.52 -15.64 -5.39
N GLN A 406 14.33 -15.13 -5.06
CA GLN A 406 13.45 -14.35 -5.93
C GLN A 406 13.37 -12.89 -5.49
N THR A 407 13.47 -12.63 -4.18
CA THR A 407 13.38 -11.28 -3.61
C THR A 407 14.51 -11.03 -2.62
N LEU A 408 15.25 -9.95 -2.86
CA LEU A 408 16.22 -9.37 -1.93
C LEU A 408 15.79 -7.91 -1.67
N ASN A 409 15.31 -7.64 -0.46
CA ASN A 409 15.01 -6.28 -0.03
C ASN A 409 16.14 -5.74 0.85
N MET A 410 16.69 -4.60 0.48
CA MET A 410 17.75 -3.87 1.17
C MET A 410 17.47 -2.36 1.16
N ASP A 411 16.21 -1.96 1.02
CA ASP A 411 15.78 -0.57 1.13
C ASP A 411 16.24 0.06 2.44
N GLY A 412 16.67 1.31 2.42
CA GLY A 412 17.10 2.05 3.61
C GLY A 412 18.40 1.54 4.26
N CYS A 413 19.17 0.67 3.59
CA CYS A 413 20.51 0.26 4.01
C CYS A 413 21.56 1.28 3.54
N PHE A 414 21.55 2.48 4.11
CA PHE A 414 22.36 3.62 3.63
C PHE A 414 23.88 3.43 3.75
N SER A 415 24.36 2.60 4.68
CA SER A 415 25.81 2.32 4.83
C SER A 415 26.32 1.19 3.93
N LEU A 416 25.45 0.56 3.14
CA LEU A 416 25.81 -0.55 2.27
C LEU A 416 26.54 0.02 1.03
N VAL A 417 27.82 -0.33 0.87
CA VAL A 417 28.69 0.28 -0.16
C VAL A 417 28.78 -0.57 -1.43
N LYS A 418 28.65 -1.89 -1.31
CA LYS A 418 28.78 -2.82 -2.44
C LYS A 418 27.88 -4.04 -2.31
N LEU A 419 27.45 -4.55 -3.45
CA LEU A 419 26.88 -5.89 -3.58
C LEU A 419 28.00 -6.92 -3.85
N PRO A 420 27.77 -8.21 -3.53
CA PRO A 420 28.70 -9.30 -3.83
C PRO A 420 28.90 -9.45 -5.34
N ARG A 421 30.11 -9.85 -5.75
CA ARG A 421 30.49 -10.04 -7.15
C ARG A 421 29.70 -11.17 -7.80
N GLY A 422 29.36 -12.19 -7.02
CA GLY A 422 28.58 -13.34 -7.48
C GLY A 422 27.12 -13.06 -7.81
N VAL A 423 26.62 -11.81 -7.77
CA VAL A 423 25.18 -11.50 -7.95
C VAL A 423 24.60 -12.10 -9.23
N GLU A 424 25.43 -12.25 -10.27
CA GLU A 424 25.07 -12.86 -11.55
C GLU A 424 24.56 -14.31 -11.45
N LYS A 425 24.87 -15.02 -10.36
CA LYS A 425 24.38 -16.37 -10.10
C LYS A 425 22.91 -16.40 -9.71
N LEU A 426 22.36 -15.29 -9.21
CA LEU A 426 20.97 -15.19 -8.75
C LEU A 426 19.98 -15.06 -9.92
N ILE A 427 20.06 -15.96 -10.90
CA ILE A 427 19.30 -15.89 -12.17
C ILE A 427 17.78 -15.90 -11.98
N ASN A 428 17.29 -16.42 -10.85
CA ASN A 428 15.88 -16.44 -10.49
C ASN A 428 15.41 -15.19 -9.74
N LEU A 429 16.31 -14.22 -9.49
CA LEU A 429 15.97 -12.99 -8.78
C LEU A 429 15.04 -12.12 -9.63
N ARG A 430 13.91 -11.75 -9.04
CA ARG A 430 12.86 -10.93 -9.65
C ARG A 430 12.79 -9.55 -9.03
N HIS A 431 13.06 -9.43 -7.73
CA HIS A 431 12.96 -8.16 -7.03
C HIS A 431 14.23 -7.87 -6.24
N LEU A 432 14.93 -6.81 -6.64
CA LEU A 432 16.04 -6.23 -5.89
C LEU A 432 15.62 -4.83 -5.45
N HIS A 433 15.11 -4.72 -4.23
CA HIS A 433 14.73 -3.44 -3.65
C HIS A 433 15.96 -2.80 -3.00
N ASN A 434 16.45 -1.73 -3.60
CA ASN A 434 17.67 -1.03 -3.19
C ASN A 434 17.45 0.50 -3.08
N GLY A 435 16.24 0.92 -2.74
CA GLY A 435 15.92 2.29 -2.40
C GLY A 435 16.82 2.81 -1.28
N GLY A 436 17.53 3.91 -1.51
CA GLY A 436 18.48 4.43 -0.53
C GLY A 436 19.88 3.82 -0.61
N PHE A 437 20.11 2.80 -1.45
CA PHE A 437 21.47 2.34 -1.76
C PHE A 437 22.22 3.42 -2.55
N GLU A 438 23.41 3.78 -2.07
CA GLU A 438 24.30 4.77 -2.71
C GLU A 438 25.61 4.14 -3.20
N GLY A 439 25.76 2.82 -3.00
CA GLY A 439 26.89 2.06 -3.49
C GLY A 439 26.83 1.78 -5.00
N VAL A 440 27.84 1.05 -5.47
CA VAL A 440 27.99 0.68 -6.88
C VAL A 440 27.41 -0.72 -7.12
N LEU A 441 26.64 -0.89 -8.20
CA LEU A 441 26.17 -2.20 -8.64
C LEU A 441 27.28 -2.92 -9.42
N PRO A 442 27.42 -4.25 -9.29
CA PRO A 442 28.41 -5.02 -10.05
C PRO A 442 27.92 -5.28 -11.49
N LYS A 443 28.84 -5.44 -12.45
CA LYS A 443 28.52 -5.76 -13.86
C LYS A 443 27.59 -6.96 -14.03
N GLY A 444 27.70 -7.94 -13.13
CA GLY A 444 26.88 -9.16 -13.13
C GLY A 444 25.36 -8.91 -13.06
N ILE A 445 24.91 -7.70 -12.70
CA ILE A 445 23.48 -7.35 -12.68
C ILE A 445 22.81 -7.51 -14.04
N SER A 446 23.55 -7.32 -15.14
CA SER A 446 23.03 -7.45 -16.51
C SER A 446 22.64 -8.89 -16.89
N LYS A 447 23.08 -9.90 -16.11
CA LYS A 447 22.70 -11.31 -16.29
C LYS A 447 21.36 -11.64 -15.63
N LEU A 448 20.81 -10.75 -14.80
CA LEU A 448 19.54 -10.97 -14.09
C LEU A 448 18.34 -10.63 -14.98
N THR A 449 18.18 -11.36 -16.08
CA THR A 449 17.17 -11.06 -17.11
C THR A 449 15.73 -11.18 -16.61
N CYS A 450 15.48 -11.94 -15.55
CA CYS A 450 14.16 -12.09 -14.94
C CYS A 450 13.78 -10.96 -13.96
N LEU A 451 14.67 -9.98 -13.75
CA LEU A 451 14.48 -8.90 -12.79
C LEU A 451 13.31 -7.98 -13.22
N ARG A 452 12.35 -7.82 -12.31
CA ARG A 452 11.13 -7.02 -12.42
C ARG A 452 11.23 -5.71 -11.66
N SER A 453 11.90 -5.69 -10.52
CA SER A 453 12.03 -4.49 -9.70
C SER A 453 13.49 -4.19 -9.37
N LEU A 454 13.89 -2.96 -9.69
CA LEU A 454 15.18 -2.38 -9.33
C LEU A 454 15.00 -0.87 -9.15
N ASN A 455 15.01 -0.39 -7.90
CA ASN A 455 14.71 1.01 -7.59
C ASN A 455 15.81 1.96 -8.06
N ARG A 456 17.09 1.61 -7.85
CA ARG A 456 18.25 2.42 -8.21
C ARG A 456 19.22 1.62 -9.08
N PHE A 457 19.52 2.13 -10.26
CA PHE A 457 20.59 1.65 -11.12
C PHE A 457 21.77 2.63 -11.03
N SER A 458 22.76 2.30 -10.19
CA SER A 458 23.92 3.16 -9.91
C SER A 458 25.11 2.79 -10.78
N ILE A 459 25.46 3.67 -11.72
CA ILE A 459 26.63 3.54 -12.59
C ILE A 459 27.89 3.78 -11.75
N GLY A 460 28.93 2.95 -11.95
CA GLY A 460 30.23 3.15 -11.31
C GLY A 460 31.33 3.46 -12.33
N GLN A 461 32.49 3.90 -11.83
CA GLN A 461 33.65 4.17 -12.69
C GLN A 461 34.15 2.89 -13.35
N ASP A 462 34.67 3.00 -14.58
CA ASP A 462 35.14 1.85 -15.36
C ASP A 462 36.41 1.23 -14.74
N ASN A 463 36.21 0.32 -13.80
CA ASN A 463 37.25 -0.43 -13.11
C ASN A 463 37.04 -1.96 -13.22
N GLN A 464 36.40 -2.40 -14.31
CA GLN A 464 36.02 -3.79 -14.63
C GLN A 464 34.97 -4.45 -13.70
N GLU A 465 34.78 -3.98 -12.47
CA GLU A 465 33.84 -4.61 -11.51
C GLU A 465 32.48 -3.90 -11.43
N ALA A 466 32.45 -2.58 -11.65
CA ALA A 466 31.25 -1.76 -11.59
C ALA A 466 30.39 -1.85 -12.86
N CYS A 467 29.07 -1.82 -12.72
CA CYS A 467 28.15 -1.75 -13.86
C CYS A 467 28.28 -0.41 -14.58
N ASN A 468 28.15 -0.48 -15.90
CA ASN A 468 28.06 0.70 -16.76
C ASN A 468 26.61 0.92 -17.21
N LEU A 469 26.36 1.96 -18.02
CA LEU A 469 25.00 2.26 -18.46
C LEU A 469 24.47 1.20 -19.46
N GLY A 470 25.36 0.63 -20.28
CA GLY A 470 25.02 -0.40 -21.26
C GLY A 470 24.54 -1.72 -20.63
N ASP A 471 24.91 -2.01 -19.39
CA ASP A 471 24.46 -3.19 -18.64
C ASP A 471 22.93 -3.26 -18.43
N LEU A 472 22.20 -2.15 -18.63
CA LEU A 472 20.73 -2.12 -18.65
C LEU A 472 20.09 -2.86 -19.83
N LYS A 473 20.84 -3.18 -20.89
CA LYS A 473 20.33 -3.70 -22.17
C LYS A 473 19.39 -4.91 -22.01
N ASN A 474 19.74 -5.83 -21.13
CA ASN A 474 19.03 -7.11 -20.99
C ASN A 474 17.91 -7.07 -19.92
N LEU A 475 17.77 -5.96 -19.18
CA LEU A 475 16.81 -5.80 -18.09
C LEU A 475 15.47 -5.24 -18.62
N ASN A 476 14.89 -5.91 -19.60
CA ASN A 476 13.68 -5.43 -20.31
C ASN A 476 12.38 -5.66 -19.55
N HIS A 477 12.40 -6.55 -18.55
CA HIS A 477 11.24 -6.85 -17.72
C HIS A 477 11.12 -5.94 -16.50
N LEU A 478 11.99 -4.93 -16.35
CA LEU A 478 11.88 -3.95 -15.27
C LEU A 478 10.54 -3.21 -15.34
N GLN A 479 9.92 -3.04 -14.18
CA GLN A 479 8.58 -2.47 -14.01
C GLN A 479 8.58 -1.39 -12.93
N GLY A 480 7.60 -0.51 -12.99
CA GLY A 480 7.37 0.50 -11.95
C GLY A 480 8.40 1.63 -12.01
N CYS A 481 9.11 1.86 -10.90
CA CYS A 481 10.03 2.99 -10.74
C CYS A 481 11.50 2.58 -10.88
N VAL A 482 12.20 3.21 -11.83
CA VAL A 482 13.64 3.04 -12.07
C VAL A 482 14.34 4.39 -11.98
N CYS A 483 15.32 4.49 -11.08
CA CYS A 483 16.16 5.67 -10.93
C CYS A 483 17.58 5.36 -11.42
N ILE A 484 18.02 5.98 -12.51
CA ILE A 484 19.36 5.85 -13.06
C ILE A 484 20.24 6.94 -12.46
N MET A 485 21.30 6.53 -11.76
CA MET A 485 22.21 7.38 -11.00
C MET A 485 23.62 7.32 -11.59
N GLY A 486 24.36 8.42 -11.48
CA GLY A 486 25.76 8.48 -11.93
C GLY A 486 25.90 8.76 -13.42
N LEU A 487 24.95 9.48 -14.03
CA LEU A 487 25.06 9.80 -15.46
C LEU A 487 26.24 10.75 -15.75
N GLU A 488 26.73 11.52 -14.77
CA GLU A 488 27.92 12.39 -14.91
C GLU A 488 29.22 11.65 -15.19
N ILE A 489 29.32 10.37 -14.84
CA ILE A 489 30.55 9.59 -15.02
C ILE A 489 30.53 8.72 -16.28
N VAL A 490 29.43 8.73 -17.04
CA VAL A 490 29.33 7.97 -18.30
C VAL A 490 30.21 8.62 -19.35
N ALA A 491 31.31 7.97 -19.74
CA ALA A 491 32.26 8.53 -20.70
C ALA A 491 31.82 8.32 -22.17
N ASP A 492 31.19 7.18 -22.48
CA ASP A 492 30.74 6.84 -23.83
C ASP A 492 29.22 6.96 -23.96
N VAL A 493 28.76 7.92 -24.76
CA VAL A 493 27.34 8.11 -25.10
C VAL A 493 26.74 6.88 -25.80
N GLY A 494 27.57 6.05 -26.44
CA GLY A 494 27.18 4.76 -26.98
C GLY A 494 26.55 3.83 -25.95
N GLU A 495 26.94 3.92 -24.67
CA GLU A 495 26.34 3.13 -23.59
C GLU A 495 24.86 3.47 -23.36
N ALA A 496 24.46 4.74 -23.51
CA ALA A 496 23.06 5.13 -23.39
C ALA A 496 22.19 4.52 -24.48
N LYS A 497 22.72 4.43 -25.71
CA LYS A 497 22.04 3.73 -26.82
C LYS A 497 21.94 2.23 -26.54
N GLN A 498 22.99 1.63 -25.96
CA GLN A 498 22.99 0.21 -25.58
C GLN A 498 22.01 -0.12 -24.46
N ALA A 499 21.72 0.83 -23.55
CA ALA A 499 20.76 0.66 -22.47
C ALA A 499 19.32 0.40 -22.97
N GLU A 500 19.01 0.75 -24.23
CA GLU A 500 17.75 0.47 -24.90
C GLU A 500 16.51 0.80 -24.03
N LEU A 501 16.47 1.98 -23.41
CA LEU A 501 15.42 2.37 -22.46
C LEU A 501 14.01 2.28 -23.05
N ARG A 502 13.87 2.51 -24.35
CA ARG A 502 12.62 2.33 -25.10
C ARG A 502 12.02 0.92 -25.02
N LYS A 503 12.83 -0.12 -24.78
CA LYS A 503 12.36 -1.52 -24.64
C LYS A 503 11.82 -1.85 -23.25
N LYS A 504 11.98 -0.97 -22.26
CA LYS A 504 11.51 -1.15 -20.89
C LYS A 504 10.06 -0.68 -20.77
N THR A 505 9.15 -1.43 -21.40
CA THR A 505 7.75 -1.00 -21.62
C THR A 505 6.93 -0.88 -20.33
N GLU A 506 7.28 -1.64 -19.31
CA GLU A 506 6.57 -1.71 -18.03
C GLU A 506 7.07 -0.69 -16.99
N VAL A 507 8.08 0.13 -17.33
CA VAL A 507 8.56 1.22 -16.47
C VAL A 507 7.58 2.39 -16.58
N THR A 508 6.94 2.72 -15.46
CA THR A 508 5.97 3.83 -15.37
C THR A 508 6.59 5.11 -14.83
N ARG A 509 7.66 5.00 -14.01
CA ARG A 509 8.40 6.15 -13.49
C ARG A 509 9.89 6.00 -13.79
N LEU A 510 10.46 7.00 -14.45
CA LEU A 510 11.87 7.07 -14.77
C LEU A 510 12.50 8.33 -14.15
N GLU A 511 13.55 8.13 -13.36
CA GLU A 511 14.39 9.24 -12.88
C GLU A 511 15.78 9.14 -13.50
N LEU A 512 16.26 10.22 -14.12
CA LEU A 512 17.59 10.37 -14.68
C LEU A 512 18.39 11.34 -13.81
N ARG A 513 19.46 10.87 -13.17
CA ARG A 513 20.30 11.69 -12.27
C ARG A 513 21.72 11.82 -12.78
N PHE A 514 22.05 13.04 -13.18
CA PHE A 514 23.36 13.45 -13.68
C PHE A 514 24.29 13.94 -12.59
N GLY A 515 23.91 13.94 -11.31
CA GLY A 515 24.80 14.28 -10.21
C GLY A 515 25.40 15.69 -10.24
N LYS A 516 26.04 16.08 -9.14
CA LYS A 516 26.48 17.47 -8.92
C LYS A 516 27.82 17.77 -9.59
N GLY A 517 27.96 18.96 -10.14
CA GLY A 517 29.21 19.47 -10.72
C GLY A 517 28.91 20.49 -11.83
N ASP A 518 29.83 21.41 -12.10
CA ASP A 518 29.67 22.47 -13.11
C ASP A 518 30.92 22.57 -14.01
N ALA A 519 31.38 21.41 -14.48
CA ALA A 519 32.53 21.37 -15.39
C ALA A 519 32.07 21.70 -16.82
N GLU A 520 32.84 22.53 -17.54
CA GLU A 520 32.42 23.03 -18.87
C GLU A 520 32.17 21.91 -19.88
N TRP A 521 32.97 20.83 -19.84
CA TRP A 521 32.82 19.68 -20.74
C TRP A 521 31.48 18.96 -20.56
N ARG A 522 30.86 19.03 -19.38
CA ARG A 522 29.56 18.39 -19.10
C ARG A 522 28.41 19.02 -19.86
N LYS A 523 28.54 20.27 -20.30
CA LYS A 523 27.45 20.97 -20.98
C LYS A 523 27.08 20.31 -22.31
N HIS A 524 28.09 20.10 -23.15
CA HIS A 524 27.89 19.39 -24.41
C HIS A 524 27.64 17.88 -24.19
N HIS A 525 28.35 17.28 -23.24
CA HIS A 525 28.28 15.84 -23.00
C HIS A 525 26.92 15.41 -22.43
N ASP A 526 26.38 16.13 -21.45
CA ASP A 526 25.06 15.84 -20.89
C ASP A 526 23.97 16.01 -21.96
N ASP A 527 24.07 17.03 -22.85
CA ASP A 527 23.16 17.22 -24.00
C ASP A 527 23.14 15.97 -24.92
N GLU A 528 24.31 15.47 -25.33
CA GLU A 528 24.41 14.24 -26.15
C GLU A 528 23.89 13.00 -25.43
N LEU A 529 24.16 12.88 -24.13
CA LEU A 529 23.74 11.74 -23.32
C LEU A 529 22.22 11.72 -23.13
N LEU A 530 21.60 12.86 -22.81
CA LEU A 530 20.15 12.97 -22.66
C LEU A 530 19.40 12.70 -23.97
N LEU A 531 19.96 13.11 -25.11
CA LEU A 531 19.43 12.76 -26.45
C LEU A 531 19.41 11.24 -26.68
N ALA A 532 20.42 10.51 -26.20
CA ALA A 532 20.52 9.07 -26.35
C ALA A 532 19.65 8.26 -25.37
N LEU A 533 19.21 8.87 -24.26
CA LEU A 533 18.39 8.24 -23.21
C LEU A 533 16.89 8.23 -23.53
N GLU A 534 16.51 7.85 -24.76
CA GLU A 534 15.09 7.80 -25.20
C GLU A 534 14.29 6.75 -24.40
N PRO A 535 13.32 7.17 -23.56
CA PRO A 535 12.55 6.24 -22.74
C PRO A 535 11.36 5.63 -23.50
N SER A 536 10.72 4.64 -22.88
CA SER A 536 9.46 4.07 -23.38
C SER A 536 8.35 5.13 -23.42
N PRO A 537 7.48 5.14 -24.47
CA PRO A 537 6.34 6.07 -24.54
C PRO A 537 5.27 5.83 -23.46
N TYR A 538 5.36 4.70 -22.75
CA TYR A 538 4.45 4.33 -21.67
C TYR A 538 4.80 4.96 -20.31
N VAL A 539 5.93 5.66 -20.20
CA VAL A 539 6.33 6.37 -18.97
C VAL A 539 5.27 7.42 -18.60
N GLU A 540 4.80 7.35 -17.35
CA GLU A 540 3.82 8.28 -16.78
C GLU A 540 4.49 9.39 -15.94
N GLU A 541 5.66 9.12 -15.36
CA GLU A 541 6.43 10.09 -14.58
C GLU A 541 7.89 10.16 -15.02
N LEU A 542 8.36 11.35 -15.37
CA LEU A 542 9.75 11.61 -15.77
C LEU A 542 10.39 12.64 -14.83
N GLY A 543 11.49 12.24 -14.19
CA GLY A 543 12.32 13.13 -13.40
C GLY A 543 13.71 13.29 -14.00
N ILE A 544 14.17 14.53 -14.18
CA ILE A 544 15.54 14.86 -14.61
C ILE A 544 16.19 15.71 -13.52
N TYR A 545 17.33 15.24 -13.02
CA TYR A 545 18.02 15.81 -11.86
C TYR A 545 19.47 16.14 -12.17
N ASP A 546 19.89 17.34 -11.75
CA ASP A 546 21.26 17.85 -11.80
C ASP A 546 21.89 17.87 -13.22
N TYR A 547 21.06 17.87 -14.26
CA TYR A 547 21.48 17.97 -15.66
C TYR A 547 22.21 19.29 -15.96
N GLN A 548 23.36 19.23 -16.64
CA GLN A 548 24.19 20.41 -16.94
C GLN A 548 24.18 20.84 -18.41
N GLY A 549 23.35 20.24 -19.27
CA GLY A 549 23.23 20.66 -20.68
C GLY A 549 22.63 22.07 -20.82
N ARG A 550 23.03 22.80 -21.87
CA ARG A 550 22.66 24.22 -22.04
C ARG A 550 21.41 24.41 -22.89
N THR A 551 21.29 23.67 -23.99
CA THR A 551 20.39 24.07 -25.09
C THR A 551 19.44 22.98 -25.58
N VAL A 552 19.73 21.69 -25.38
CA VAL A 552 18.97 20.62 -26.07
C VAL A 552 18.11 19.81 -25.12
N PHE A 553 16.83 20.17 -25.04
CA PHE A 553 15.83 19.20 -24.60
C PHE A 553 15.45 18.29 -25.77
N PRO A 554 15.50 16.96 -25.62
CA PRO A 554 15.25 16.03 -26.72
C PRO A 554 13.82 16.12 -27.27
N SER A 555 13.69 15.93 -28.59
CA SER A 555 12.38 15.82 -29.24
C SER A 555 11.56 14.62 -28.75
N TRP A 556 12.18 13.57 -28.21
CA TRP A 556 11.44 12.45 -27.63
C TRP A 556 10.54 12.87 -26.46
N MET A 557 10.85 13.96 -25.73
CA MET A 557 10.05 14.40 -24.59
C MET A 557 8.61 14.75 -24.97
N ILE A 558 8.39 15.31 -26.17
CA ILE A 558 7.05 15.66 -26.65
C ILE A 558 6.26 14.47 -27.21
N PHE A 559 6.94 13.34 -27.44
CA PHE A 559 6.31 12.09 -27.91
C PHE A 559 5.89 11.16 -26.75
N LEU A 560 6.15 11.54 -25.50
CA LEU A 560 5.72 10.80 -24.31
C LEU A 560 4.24 11.07 -24.01
N SER A 561 3.36 10.47 -24.81
CA SER A 561 1.92 10.74 -24.74
C SER A 561 1.27 10.37 -23.42
N ASN A 562 1.83 9.41 -22.64
CA ASN A 562 1.25 8.98 -21.37
C ASN A 562 1.76 9.78 -20.16
N LEU A 563 2.62 10.77 -20.38
CA LEU A 563 3.30 11.50 -19.32
C LEU A 563 2.32 12.38 -18.53
N LYS A 564 2.19 12.09 -17.24
CA LYS A 564 1.35 12.80 -16.26
C LYS A 564 2.15 13.72 -15.37
N THR A 565 3.39 13.36 -15.05
CA THR A 565 4.25 14.12 -14.16
C THR A 565 5.62 14.36 -14.77
N VAL A 566 6.07 15.61 -14.76
CA VAL A 566 7.44 15.99 -15.10
C VAL A 566 8.08 16.74 -13.94
N ILE A 567 9.28 16.32 -13.55
CA ILE A 567 10.08 16.93 -12.49
C ILE A 567 11.44 17.31 -13.07
N LEU A 568 11.74 18.61 -13.13
CA LEU A 568 13.07 19.12 -13.48
C LEU A 568 13.68 19.75 -12.24
N THR A 569 14.86 19.28 -11.83
CA THR A 569 15.50 19.71 -10.59
C THR A 569 16.98 20.00 -10.79
N ASN A 570 17.43 21.15 -10.31
CA ASN A 570 18.83 21.55 -10.28
C ASN A 570 19.51 21.61 -11.67
N CYS A 571 18.72 21.81 -12.73
CA CYS A 571 19.22 21.92 -14.10
C CYS A 571 19.71 23.36 -14.36
N LYS A 572 20.77 23.77 -13.64
CA LYS A 572 21.13 25.18 -13.45
C LYS A 572 21.64 25.88 -14.71
N THR A 573 22.27 25.16 -15.61
CA THR A 573 22.87 25.71 -16.84
C THR A 573 21.89 25.76 -18.02
N CYS A 574 20.70 25.16 -17.89
CA CYS A 574 19.69 25.20 -18.93
C CYS A 574 19.18 26.63 -19.14
N GLU A 575 19.24 27.08 -20.39
CA GLU A 575 18.83 28.45 -20.78
C GLU A 575 17.34 28.51 -21.18
N HIS A 576 16.76 27.36 -21.55
CA HIS A 576 15.38 27.23 -22.01
C HIS A 576 14.63 26.15 -21.24
N LEU A 577 13.29 26.19 -21.28
CA LEU A 577 12.43 25.10 -20.80
C LEU A 577 12.02 24.19 -21.96
N PRO A 578 11.81 22.88 -21.72
CA PRO A 578 11.33 21.97 -22.76
C PRO A 578 9.92 22.34 -23.25
N PRO A 579 9.58 22.07 -24.54
CA PRO A 579 8.28 22.40 -25.14
C PRO A 579 7.17 21.44 -24.70
N LEU A 580 6.80 21.45 -23.41
CA LEU A 580 5.89 20.47 -22.81
C LEU A 580 4.40 20.78 -23.02
N GLY A 581 4.05 21.96 -23.53
CA GLY A 581 2.64 22.39 -23.62
C GLY A 581 1.75 21.55 -24.53
N LYS A 582 2.31 20.75 -25.44
CA LYS A 582 1.55 19.83 -26.31
C LYS A 582 1.26 18.47 -25.66
N LEU A 583 1.75 18.19 -24.46
CA LEU A 583 1.53 16.91 -23.78
C LEU A 583 0.06 16.75 -23.33
N PRO A 584 -0.66 15.73 -23.83
CA PRO A 584 -2.12 15.66 -23.66
C PRO A 584 -2.58 15.23 -22.27
N PHE A 585 -1.72 14.56 -21.49
CA PHE A 585 -2.05 14.04 -20.16
C PHE A 585 -1.23 14.62 -19.01
N LEU A 586 -0.42 15.65 -19.27
CA LEU A 586 0.42 16.24 -18.23
C LEU A 586 -0.43 16.94 -17.18
N GLU A 587 -0.38 16.45 -15.94
CA GLU A 587 -1.14 16.93 -14.78
C GLU A 587 -0.26 17.72 -13.80
N ASN A 588 1.01 17.30 -13.64
CA ASN A 588 1.93 17.85 -12.67
C ASN A 588 3.25 18.25 -13.32
N LEU A 589 3.61 19.53 -13.22
CA LEU A 589 4.90 20.04 -13.67
C LEU A 589 5.61 20.76 -12.53
N ARG A 590 6.75 20.21 -12.11
CA ARG A 590 7.58 20.78 -11.05
C ARG A 590 8.95 21.13 -11.61
N ILE A 591 9.28 22.42 -11.57
CA ILE A 591 10.54 22.96 -12.05
C ILE A 591 11.23 23.66 -10.88
N TRP A 592 12.42 23.18 -10.53
CA TRP A 592 13.18 23.68 -9.39
C TRP A 592 14.66 23.89 -9.71
N GLY A 593 15.22 25.05 -9.38
CA GLY A 593 16.67 25.26 -9.46
C GLY A 593 17.21 25.34 -10.90
N MET A 594 16.46 25.90 -11.85
CA MET A 594 16.91 26.16 -13.22
C MET A 594 17.36 27.62 -13.35
N ASP A 595 18.51 27.93 -12.74
CA ASP A 595 19.01 29.30 -12.61
C ASP A 595 19.33 29.96 -13.96
N GLY A 596 19.69 29.20 -15.00
CA GLY A 596 20.05 29.71 -16.34
C GLY A 596 18.90 30.23 -17.19
N VAL A 597 17.64 29.89 -16.84
CA VAL A 597 16.46 30.30 -17.60
C VAL A 597 16.19 31.78 -17.36
N GLN A 598 16.35 32.59 -18.41
CA GLN A 598 16.09 34.04 -18.35
C GLN A 598 14.69 34.42 -18.82
N LYS A 599 14.17 33.71 -19.81
CA LYS A 599 12.86 33.95 -20.43
C LYS A 599 12.09 32.64 -20.59
N VAL A 600 10.79 32.67 -20.32
CA VAL A 600 9.85 31.60 -20.65
C VAL A 600 8.93 32.11 -21.76
N GLY A 601 9.13 31.63 -22.99
CA GLY A 601 8.40 32.03 -24.18
C GLY A 601 7.35 31.02 -24.67
N LEU A 602 6.84 31.25 -25.89
CA LEU A 602 5.82 30.41 -26.55
C LEU A 602 6.31 28.98 -26.83
N GLU A 603 7.64 28.81 -26.93
CA GLU A 603 8.29 27.51 -27.09
C GLU A 603 7.94 26.54 -25.95
N PHE A 604 7.83 27.02 -24.71
CA PHE A 604 7.43 26.20 -23.57
C PHE A 604 6.00 25.63 -23.72
N LEU A 605 5.12 26.39 -24.38
CA LEU A 605 3.76 25.95 -24.71
C LEU A 605 3.73 24.99 -25.91
N GLY A 606 4.85 24.79 -26.60
CA GLY A 606 4.93 24.02 -27.83
C GLY A 606 4.34 24.74 -29.05
N LEU A 607 4.24 26.07 -29.01
CA LEU A 607 3.73 26.90 -30.10
C LEU A 607 4.93 27.46 -30.88
N GLU A 608 5.09 27.06 -32.14
CA GLU A 608 6.11 27.65 -33.01
C GLU A 608 5.59 28.98 -33.58
N SER A 609 6.47 29.98 -33.64
CA SER A 609 6.19 31.32 -34.15
C SER A 609 5.91 31.39 -35.66
N SER A 610 5.94 30.26 -36.38
CA SER A 610 5.86 30.21 -37.86
C SER A 610 4.76 29.32 -38.46
N SER A 611 3.87 28.70 -37.66
CA SER A 611 2.70 27.99 -38.22
C SER A 611 1.42 28.78 -37.98
N SER A 612 1.04 29.59 -38.98
CA SER A 612 -0.33 30.07 -39.15
C SER A 612 -1.27 28.88 -39.17
N SER A 613 -2.28 28.87 -38.29
CA SER A 613 -3.31 27.85 -38.06
C SER A 613 -2.98 26.70 -37.11
N SER A 614 -3.07 26.96 -35.80
CA SER A 614 -3.67 25.96 -34.90
C SER A 614 -4.38 26.64 -33.73
N SER A 615 -5.70 26.70 -33.77
CA SER A 615 -6.51 26.80 -32.55
C SER A 615 -6.18 25.56 -31.70
N GLY A 616 -5.41 25.73 -30.64
CA GLY A 616 -4.91 24.64 -29.82
C GLY A 616 -5.01 24.96 -28.34
N VAL A 617 -5.14 23.91 -27.52
CA VAL A 617 -5.07 24.04 -26.06
C VAL A 617 -3.66 23.68 -25.63
N ALA A 618 -2.93 24.63 -25.05
CA ALA A 618 -1.66 24.36 -24.39
C ALA A 618 -1.93 23.84 -22.98
N PHE A 619 -1.25 22.77 -22.59
CA PHE A 619 -1.38 22.11 -21.28
C PHE A 619 -2.84 21.73 -20.92
N PRO A 620 -3.50 20.88 -21.73
CA PRO A 620 -4.94 20.62 -21.61
C PRO A 620 -5.39 20.02 -20.27
N LYS A 621 -4.52 19.30 -19.57
CA LYS A 621 -4.81 18.62 -18.29
C LYS A 621 -3.96 19.08 -17.11
N LEU A 622 -3.18 20.15 -17.26
CA LEU A 622 -2.25 20.57 -16.21
C LEU A 622 -3.03 21.08 -14.99
N ILE A 623 -2.80 20.45 -13.84
CA ILE A 623 -3.46 20.74 -12.56
C ILE A 623 -2.53 21.54 -11.64
N ASN A 624 -1.27 21.09 -11.55
CA ASN A 624 -0.26 21.65 -10.66
C ASN A 624 0.95 22.08 -11.48
N LEU A 625 1.19 23.39 -11.51
CA LEU A 625 2.41 23.98 -12.02
C LEU A 625 3.21 24.52 -10.83
N ARG A 626 4.52 24.31 -10.78
CA ARG A 626 5.34 24.88 -9.71
C ARG A 626 6.71 25.26 -10.22
N PHE A 627 7.04 26.54 -10.07
CA PHE A 627 8.39 27.07 -10.27
C PHE A 627 8.97 27.49 -8.93
N MET A 628 10.21 27.08 -8.66
CA MET A 628 10.90 27.46 -7.44
C MET A 628 12.40 27.59 -7.70
N ARG A 629 13.07 28.59 -7.12
CA ARG A 629 14.51 28.85 -7.32
C ARG A 629 14.88 28.98 -8.82
N MET A 630 14.31 29.96 -9.50
CA MET A 630 14.59 30.34 -10.90
C MET A 630 15.34 31.67 -10.91
N ARG A 631 16.63 31.69 -10.51
CA ARG A 631 17.29 32.95 -10.08
C ARG A 631 17.42 34.04 -11.14
N ASN A 632 17.70 33.68 -12.40
CA ASN A 632 17.90 34.66 -13.47
C ASN A 632 16.63 34.87 -14.31
N TRP A 633 15.49 34.36 -13.87
CA TRP A 633 14.25 34.45 -14.64
C TRP A 633 13.65 35.85 -14.53
N GLU A 634 13.68 36.57 -15.65
CA GLU A 634 13.26 37.97 -15.74
C GLU A 634 11.93 38.14 -16.48
N VAL A 635 11.65 37.28 -17.48
CA VAL A 635 10.50 37.48 -18.39
C VAL A 635 9.65 36.22 -18.51
N TRP A 636 8.34 36.34 -18.24
CA TRP A 636 7.30 35.40 -18.70
C TRP A 636 6.55 36.10 -19.84
N ALA A 637 6.59 35.55 -21.05
CA ALA A 637 6.35 36.25 -22.33
C ALA A 637 5.36 37.43 -22.36
N ASP A 638 5.79 38.56 -22.94
CA ASP A 638 4.98 39.75 -23.24
C ASP A 638 3.95 39.54 -24.38
N ASP A 639 4.15 38.52 -25.22
CA ASP A 639 3.34 38.28 -26.43
C ASP A 639 2.02 37.54 -26.16
N PHE A 640 1.81 37.01 -24.94
CA PHE A 640 0.51 36.45 -24.53
C PHE A 640 -0.60 37.49 -24.47
N ILE A 641 -0.22 38.74 -24.18
CA ILE A 641 -1.14 39.86 -24.00
C ILE A 641 -1.56 40.43 -25.36
N LYS A 642 -0.66 40.43 -26.36
CA LYS A 642 -0.95 40.97 -27.70
C LYS A 642 -1.87 40.11 -28.56
N MET A 643 -1.97 38.81 -28.29
CA MET A 643 -2.96 37.93 -28.96
C MET A 643 -4.40 38.11 -28.46
N GLY A 644 -4.65 39.04 -27.53
CA GLY A 644 -6.01 39.37 -27.06
C GLY A 644 -6.69 40.51 -27.83
N ASP A 645 -5.91 41.33 -28.55
CA ASP A 645 -6.37 42.64 -29.06
C ASP A 645 -6.56 42.71 -30.59
N GLU A 646 -6.24 41.64 -31.34
CA GLU A 646 -6.51 41.55 -32.78
C GLU A 646 -7.68 40.60 -33.06
N GLU A 647 -8.76 41.13 -33.67
CA GLU A 647 -10.06 40.47 -33.95
C GLU A 647 -9.98 39.19 -34.82
N ASP A 648 -8.79 38.80 -35.31
CA ASP A 648 -8.57 37.60 -36.14
C ASP A 648 -7.45 36.67 -35.62
N SER A 649 -6.95 36.87 -34.39
CA SER A 649 -5.92 36.00 -33.83
C SER A 649 -6.54 34.73 -33.20
N THR A 650 -6.03 33.57 -33.60
CA THR A 650 -6.44 32.25 -33.09
C THR A 650 -6.46 32.22 -31.55
N LYS A 651 -7.65 32.07 -30.93
CA LYS A 651 -7.81 31.87 -29.48
C LYS A 651 -7.08 30.60 -29.03
N ILE A 652 -5.91 30.76 -28.42
CA ILE A 652 -5.18 29.68 -27.77
C ILE A 652 -5.62 29.64 -26.30
N THR A 653 -6.14 28.49 -25.87
CA THR A 653 -6.47 28.28 -24.45
C THR A 653 -5.25 27.73 -23.73
N ILE A 654 -4.80 28.40 -22.67
CA ILE A 654 -3.59 28.01 -21.92
C ILE A 654 -4.02 27.46 -20.55
N MET A 655 -3.60 26.23 -20.23
CA MET A 655 -3.74 25.60 -18.92
C MET A 655 -5.17 25.64 -18.33
N PRO A 656 -6.21 25.19 -19.05
CA PRO A 656 -7.62 25.35 -18.63
C PRO A 656 -8.00 24.64 -17.32
N GLN A 657 -7.19 23.69 -16.84
CA GLN A 657 -7.47 22.89 -15.64
C GLN A 657 -6.58 23.27 -14.44
N LEU A 658 -5.79 24.35 -14.54
CA LEU A 658 -4.82 24.71 -13.51
C LEU A 658 -5.53 25.05 -12.19
N ARG A 659 -5.12 24.39 -11.10
CA ARG A 659 -5.67 24.60 -9.75
C ARG A 659 -4.64 25.16 -8.78
N SER A 660 -3.36 24.87 -9.01
CA SER A 660 -2.25 25.33 -8.19
C SER A 660 -1.10 25.82 -9.07
N LEU A 661 -0.58 27.00 -8.75
CA LEU A 661 0.61 27.62 -9.35
C LEU A 661 1.68 27.90 -8.29
#